data_AF-A0A972GVS0-F1
#
_entry.id   AF-A0A972GVS0-F1
#
_cell.length_a   1.000
_cell.length_b   1.000
_cell.length_c   1.000
_cell.angle_alpha   90.00
_cell.angle_beta   90.00
_cell.angle_gamma   90.00
#
_symmetry.space_group_name_H-M   'P 1'
#
loop_
_entity.id
_entity.type
_entity.pdbx_description
1 polymer ?
#
loop_
_entity_poly.entity_id
_entity_poly.type
_entity_poly.pdbx_seq_one_letter_code
_entity_poly.pdbx_strand_id
1 'polypeptide(L)'
;MTIDAVKTRFRHQEESVYSRIGGFTLPEQSFVGTHTLYITNQGRIFAHDTGGLFGNERVEVYDAASLGVKTTFNKDVVSLVNESFQSRMSFSFSMPASEFIQLFSSTRKSIFKISTSPPVHCYVQDFLFLYKLREFRLEANTLKLDKWEIPFHRINQLSIDPNCMVHIGGSFRVENREVAEIKFFLPYIEHLKQIVEKYNNSPKIKDVIGDTGTLHPVALTGFINNAKQHNTSLTLVAEPHRIRLLDEGSLQVVEEFTVKDDAFFYSAESQQLLVVKQNRAFRVKLLDEITRTYVTKTYIKQDHAVVTNAGKLYGIWLGVNYEGESVDVLFSPTSLRLLLDKGMTLTDSISYSELEGIIDERKWFLLHRWEIGLLVFDSEEKRDKSTAGKRIPSKSMEETRVGFLANLQPFYFVHTEKELTLYQSPQLCLQRFLNADISDISVAGLSTDTGSPFVEIEIASDNRKHRISLAYDEVQGIIHKAYYYKKAALLPQTDPKQLFLSWGRVANDFALYHLFGQLITIEEGIKEISLKKQSVEIKNRNLVNFLYHSIQAQKKRMDQIAIYLPALFEQEDRKLLSTVGVSLDDRAYKQFQQQLIGITSQLKRTLYETESALLAVSFAIIPRVKMEQFINERTSKRYKAAAGVAVLGLFHPLALPVSIPAAGFMALNAYFAKGDMIKQEDIRHQNEMHRLDFYLLKALDSFDHLMKTLYPYFIAECNRAMYAFVQQVGASYKPVIEEPPIKQALFERLGQYYTFKQLPIDESVIVKKHDLIEKVHETVQLCGQNISLIKQEVDSHVSESTAFYK
;
A
#
# COMPACT_ATOMS: atom_id res chain seq x y z
N MET A 1 44.29 36.18 -54.92
CA MET A 1 44.49 36.84 -56.23
C MET A 1 45.06 35.81 -57.20
N THR A 2 44.40 35.58 -58.34
CA THR A 2 44.92 34.69 -59.38
C THR A 2 46.06 35.37 -60.14
N ILE A 3 47.16 34.66 -60.37
CA ILE A 3 48.34 35.17 -61.07
C ILE A 3 48.06 35.27 -62.59
N ASP A 4 48.64 36.28 -63.26
CA ASP A 4 48.35 36.60 -64.67
C ASP A 4 48.65 35.45 -65.64
N ALA A 5 49.66 34.64 -65.36
CA ALA A 5 49.99 33.43 -66.12
C ALA A 5 48.84 32.40 -66.17
N VAL A 6 47.99 32.35 -65.13
CA VAL A 6 46.80 31.50 -65.08
C VAL A 6 45.60 32.21 -65.70
N LYS A 7 45.41 33.51 -65.41
CA LYS A 7 44.30 34.31 -65.94
C LYS A 7 44.29 34.40 -67.46
N THR A 8 45.46 34.49 -68.11
CA THR A 8 45.56 34.52 -69.59
C THR A 8 45.04 33.25 -70.25
N ARG A 9 44.85 32.15 -69.50
CA ARG A 9 44.32 30.87 -69.97
C ARG A 9 42.85 30.64 -69.64
N PHE A 10 42.19 31.62 -69.00
CA PHE A 10 40.77 31.59 -68.73
C PHE A 10 39.96 31.79 -70.01
N ARG A 11 38.87 31.04 -70.14
CA ARG A 11 37.85 31.22 -71.17
C ARG A 11 37.01 32.46 -70.85
N HIS A 12 36.18 32.88 -71.80
CA HIS A 12 35.25 33.98 -71.59
C HIS A 12 34.37 33.72 -70.35
N GLN A 13 34.30 34.68 -69.43
CA GLN A 13 33.58 34.60 -68.13
C GLN A 13 34.08 33.50 -67.17
N GLU A 14 35.29 32.98 -67.38
CA GLU A 14 35.92 32.03 -66.48
C GLU A 14 36.69 32.77 -65.37
N GLU A 15 36.42 32.43 -64.12
CA GLU A 15 37.05 33.03 -62.95
C GLU A 15 37.47 31.95 -61.94
N SER A 16 38.54 32.21 -61.18
CA SER A 16 38.99 31.32 -60.12
C SER A 16 38.07 31.46 -58.91
N VAL A 17 37.43 30.36 -58.51
CA VAL A 17 36.53 30.31 -57.34
C VAL A 17 37.17 29.60 -56.14
N TYR A 18 38.29 28.93 -56.36
CA TYR A 18 39.07 28.32 -55.28
C TYR A 18 40.55 28.32 -55.63
N SER A 19 41.42 28.52 -54.64
CA SER A 19 42.86 28.41 -54.80
C SER A 19 43.49 27.84 -53.55
N ARG A 20 44.47 26.95 -53.71
CA ARG A 20 45.26 26.41 -52.60
C ARG A 20 46.72 26.21 -52.99
N ILE A 21 47.60 26.23 -52.01
CA ILE A 21 49.00 25.87 -52.20
C ILE A 21 49.11 24.32 -52.15
N GLY A 22 49.79 23.74 -53.14
CA GLY A 22 50.00 22.31 -53.31
C GLY A 22 48.73 21.50 -53.63
N GLY A 23 48.83 20.17 -53.53
CA GLY A 23 47.72 19.25 -53.79
C GLY A 23 47.68 18.67 -55.21
N PHE A 24 48.73 18.88 -56.01
CA PHE A 24 48.92 18.29 -57.34
C PHE A 24 50.36 17.85 -57.58
N THR A 25 50.54 17.05 -58.62
CA THR A 25 51.81 16.54 -59.14
C THR A 25 51.86 16.68 -60.65
N LEU A 26 53.01 17.12 -61.17
CA LEU A 26 53.34 17.17 -62.60
C LEU A 26 54.59 16.31 -62.86
N PRO A 27 54.75 15.69 -64.05
CA PRO A 27 55.90 14.84 -64.39
C PRO A 27 57.28 15.50 -64.24
N GLU A 28 57.34 16.83 -64.26
CA GLU A 28 58.56 17.64 -64.12
C GLU A 28 58.27 18.86 -63.23
N GLN A 29 57.69 18.64 -62.06
CA GLN A 29 57.39 19.68 -61.08
C GLN A 29 58.69 20.22 -60.44
N SER A 30 58.80 21.54 -60.29
CA SER A 30 59.98 22.19 -59.73
C SER A 30 60.12 21.91 -58.22
N PHE A 31 61.35 21.86 -57.72
CA PHE A 31 61.60 21.61 -56.30
C PHE A 31 61.43 22.86 -55.41
N VAL A 32 61.60 24.06 -55.97
CA VAL A 32 61.71 25.32 -55.20
C VAL A 32 60.64 26.35 -55.63
N GLY A 33 59.83 26.07 -56.65
CA GLY A 33 58.75 26.93 -57.10
C GLY A 33 57.53 26.92 -56.16
N THR A 34 56.70 27.96 -56.27
CA THR A 34 55.39 27.98 -55.61
C THR A 34 54.41 27.17 -56.44
N HIS A 35 53.78 26.19 -55.80
CA HIS A 35 52.81 25.30 -56.43
C HIS A 35 51.42 25.69 -56.01
N THR A 36 50.61 26.24 -56.92
CA THR A 36 49.24 26.67 -56.62
C THR A 36 48.24 25.98 -57.53
N LEU A 37 47.21 25.39 -56.93
CA LEU A 37 46.07 24.81 -57.64
C LEU A 37 44.92 25.81 -57.63
N TYR A 38 44.33 26.06 -58.80
CA TYR A 38 43.13 26.89 -58.96
C TYR A 38 41.99 26.05 -59.52
N ILE A 39 40.76 26.27 -59.02
CA ILE A 39 39.54 25.73 -59.62
C ILE A 39 38.69 26.90 -60.09
N THR A 40 38.20 26.82 -61.31
CA THR A 40 37.36 27.86 -61.91
C THR A 40 35.88 27.56 -61.81
N ASN A 41 35.05 28.59 -61.90
CA ASN A 41 33.58 28.47 -61.96
C ASN A 41 33.09 27.55 -63.09
N GLN A 42 33.84 27.43 -64.19
CA GLN A 42 33.54 26.53 -65.31
C GLN A 42 34.00 25.07 -65.10
N GLY A 43 34.69 24.79 -63.99
CA GLY A 43 35.14 23.45 -63.63
C GLY A 43 36.46 23.02 -64.28
N ARG A 44 37.31 23.97 -64.70
CA ARG A 44 38.69 23.67 -65.09
C ARG A 44 39.59 23.83 -63.87
N ILE A 45 40.55 22.95 -63.74
CA ILE A 45 41.50 22.94 -62.63
C ILE A 45 42.88 23.24 -63.21
N PHE A 46 43.55 24.26 -62.68
CA PHE A 46 44.86 24.70 -63.14
C PHE A 46 45.90 24.38 -62.07
N ALA A 47 46.96 23.69 -62.48
CA ALA A 47 48.18 23.54 -61.71
C ALA A 47 49.18 24.60 -62.18
N HIS A 48 49.58 25.49 -61.28
CA HIS A 48 50.58 26.52 -61.55
C HIS A 48 51.82 26.25 -60.72
N ASP A 49 52.94 26.10 -61.41
CA ASP A 49 54.26 25.95 -60.82
C ASP A 49 55.12 27.13 -61.30
N THR A 50 55.61 27.95 -60.38
CA THR A 50 56.43 29.12 -60.74
C THR A 50 57.85 28.74 -61.21
N GLY A 51 58.26 27.47 -61.10
CA GLY A 51 59.59 27.00 -61.50
C GLY A 51 60.71 27.35 -60.49
N GLY A 52 60.54 28.42 -59.71
CA GLY A 52 61.53 28.90 -58.74
C GLY A 52 62.81 29.40 -59.41
N LEU A 53 63.93 29.40 -58.69
CA LEU A 53 65.24 29.89 -59.19
C LEU A 53 65.84 29.04 -60.32
N PHE A 54 65.39 27.80 -60.48
CA PHE A 54 66.05 26.79 -61.32
C PHE A 54 65.13 26.12 -62.36
N GLY A 55 63.86 26.52 -62.43
CA GLY A 55 62.86 25.94 -63.32
C GLY A 55 62.07 27.01 -64.06
N ASN A 56 61.42 26.62 -65.15
CA ASN A 56 60.54 27.51 -65.92
C ASN A 56 59.14 27.52 -65.32
N GLU A 57 58.47 28.68 -65.36
CA GLU A 57 57.05 28.79 -64.99
C GLU A 57 56.18 27.92 -65.90
N ARG A 58 55.27 27.15 -65.30
CA ARG A 58 54.41 26.19 -66.00
C ARG A 58 52.98 26.28 -65.47
N VAL A 59 52.04 26.20 -66.39
CA VAL A 59 50.61 26.07 -66.10
C VAL A 59 50.09 24.86 -66.86
N GLU A 60 49.52 23.91 -66.14
CA GLU A 60 48.85 22.72 -66.70
C GLU A 60 47.36 22.77 -66.38
N VAL A 61 46.53 22.27 -67.30
CA VAL A 61 45.07 22.35 -67.17
C VAL A 61 44.43 20.98 -67.20
N TYR A 62 43.59 20.71 -66.20
CA TYR A 62 42.69 19.58 -66.14
C TYR A 62 41.26 20.05 -66.43
N ASP A 63 40.70 19.65 -67.57
CA ASP A 63 39.31 19.98 -67.93
C ASP A 63 38.33 19.02 -67.23
N ALA A 64 38.01 19.33 -65.97
CA ALA A 64 37.18 18.46 -65.15
C ALA A 64 35.73 18.37 -65.64
N ALA A 65 35.29 19.26 -66.54
CA ALA A 65 33.98 19.15 -67.19
C ALA A 65 33.90 17.92 -68.11
N SER A 66 35.02 17.49 -68.69
CA SER A 66 35.10 16.28 -69.53
C SER A 66 35.68 15.08 -68.80
N LEU A 67 36.60 15.31 -67.86
CA LEU A 67 37.37 14.25 -67.20
C LEU A 67 36.83 13.85 -65.82
N GLY A 68 36.05 14.71 -65.18
CA GLY A 68 35.45 14.49 -63.86
C GLY A 68 36.42 14.65 -62.68
N VAL A 69 35.87 14.93 -61.51
CA VAL A 69 36.57 14.94 -60.22
C VAL A 69 35.93 13.88 -59.35
N LYS A 70 36.71 12.89 -58.90
CA LYS A 70 36.25 11.94 -57.90
C LYS A 70 36.18 12.64 -56.55
N THR A 71 34.99 12.70 -55.98
CA THR A 71 34.72 13.35 -54.70
C THR A 71 34.34 12.29 -53.67
N THR A 72 35.11 12.18 -52.59
CA THR A 72 34.84 11.26 -51.49
C THR A 72 34.70 12.04 -50.19
N PHE A 73 33.60 11.80 -49.47
CA PHE A 73 33.37 12.42 -48.17
C PHE A 73 33.88 11.50 -47.06
N ASN A 74 34.71 12.04 -46.17
CA ASN A 74 35.19 11.36 -44.97
C ASN A 74 35.11 12.29 -43.75
N LYS A 75 34.08 12.09 -42.92
CA LYS A 75 33.79 12.94 -41.74
C LYS A 75 33.61 14.41 -42.15
N ASP A 76 34.49 15.31 -41.71
CA ASP A 76 34.41 16.75 -42.02
C ASP A 76 35.26 17.15 -43.23
N VAL A 77 35.85 16.16 -43.90
CA VAL A 77 36.85 16.37 -44.94
C VAL A 77 36.34 15.76 -46.24
N VAL A 78 36.37 16.57 -47.30
CA VAL A 78 36.05 16.16 -48.65
C VAL A 78 37.34 16.00 -49.42
N SER A 79 37.59 14.79 -49.90
CA SER A 79 38.74 14.48 -50.74
C SER A 79 38.36 14.59 -52.20
N LEU A 80 39.13 15.40 -52.94
CA LEU A 80 39.01 15.61 -54.38
C LEU A 80 40.23 15.01 -55.07
N VAL A 81 39.96 14.11 -56.01
CA VAL A 81 40.99 13.39 -56.78
C VAL A 81 40.60 13.41 -58.25
N ASN A 82 41.56 13.29 -59.18
CA ASN A 82 41.22 13.02 -60.57
C ASN A 82 40.30 11.79 -60.67
N GLU A 83 39.27 11.89 -61.48
CA GLU A 83 38.49 10.72 -61.87
C GLU A 83 39.20 9.97 -63.02
N SER A 84 39.65 10.71 -64.03
CA SER A 84 40.42 10.18 -65.15
C SER A 84 41.90 10.55 -65.05
N PHE A 85 42.78 9.56 -65.24
CA PHE A 85 44.24 9.71 -65.27
C PHE A 85 44.79 10.02 -66.68
N GLN A 86 43.94 10.37 -67.65
CA GLN A 86 44.36 10.66 -69.03
C GLN A 86 45.03 12.03 -69.21
N SER A 87 45.20 12.80 -68.13
CA SER A 87 45.86 14.11 -68.12
C SER A 87 47.31 14.04 -67.62
N ARG A 88 48.15 14.95 -68.10
CA ARG A 88 49.52 15.15 -67.57
C ARG A 88 49.56 15.65 -66.12
N MET A 89 48.43 16.12 -65.59
CA MET A 89 48.28 16.62 -64.22
C MET A 89 47.53 15.61 -63.36
N SER A 90 48.08 15.26 -62.20
CA SER A 90 47.35 14.56 -61.13
C SER A 90 47.18 15.47 -59.92
N PHE A 91 45.99 15.53 -59.32
CA PHE A 91 45.69 16.19 -58.06
C PHE A 91 44.99 15.24 -57.12
N SER A 92 45.32 15.39 -55.84
CA SER A 92 44.67 14.69 -54.74
C SER A 92 44.82 15.56 -53.52
N PHE A 93 43.70 16.07 -53.04
CA PHE A 93 43.72 16.90 -51.85
C PHE A 93 42.40 16.84 -51.10
N SER A 94 42.43 17.36 -49.90
CA SER A 94 41.32 17.34 -48.96
C SER A 94 41.02 18.75 -48.48
N MET A 95 39.74 19.04 -48.25
CA MET A 95 39.24 20.32 -47.72
C MET A 95 38.11 20.10 -46.72
N PRO A 96 37.84 21.04 -45.81
CA PRO A 96 36.65 21.00 -44.97
C PRO A 96 35.35 20.96 -45.80
N ALA A 97 34.34 20.24 -45.32
CA ALA A 97 33.04 20.13 -46.00
C ALA A 97 32.35 21.48 -46.20
N SER A 98 32.49 22.42 -45.27
CA SER A 98 31.98 23.80 -45.40
C SER A 98 32.63 24.54 -46.57
N GLU A 99 33.94 24.38 -46.76
CA GLU A 99 34.70 24.96 -47.88
C GLU A 99 34.32 24.27 -49.20
N PHE A 100 34.10 22.95 -49.17
CA PHE A 100 33.59 22.22 -50.33
C PHE A 100 32.20 22.68 -50.76
N ILE A 101 31.28 22.94 -49.82
CA ILE A 101 29.93 23.45 -50.16
C ILE A 101 30.04 24.81 -50.89
N GLN A 102 30.95 25.68 -50.46
CA GLN A 102 31.22 26.97 -51.13
C GLN A 102 31.87 26.79 -52.52
N LEU A 103 32.78 25.82 -52.66
CA LEU A 103 33.34 25.47 -53.97
C LEU A 103 32.26 24.89 -54.90
N PHE A 104 31.42 24.00 -54.37
CA PHE A 104 30.35 23.32 -55.09
C PHE A 104 29.28 24.30 -55.58
N SER A 105 28.95 25.33 -54.79
CA SER A 105 28.04 26.40 -55.19
C SER A 105 28.59 27.29 -56.29
N SER A 106 29.90 27.50 -56.29
CA SER A 106 30.58 28.46 -57.17
C SER A 106 31.11 27.82 -58.46
N THR A 107 30.91 26.51 -58.63
CA THR A 107 31.46 25.72 -59.74
C THR A 107 30.38 24.91 -60.45
N ARG A 108 30.62 24.55 -61.72
CA ARG A 108 29.78 23.61 -62.46
C ARG A 108 29.65 22.26 -61.73
N LYS A 109 28.49 21.99 -61.13
CA LYS A 109 28.19 20.78 -60.31
C LYS A 109 28.48 19.45 -60.99
N SER A 110 28.27 19.37 -62.32
CA SER A 110 28.43 18.13 -63.10
C SER A 110 29.88 17.61 -63.15
N ILE A 111 30.87 18.39 -62.71
CA ILE A 111 32.26 17.92 -62.66
C ILE A 111 32.50 16.96 -61.49
N PHE A 112 31.73 17.04 -60.41
CA PHE A 112 31.94 16.24 -59.22
C PHE A 112 31.23 14.89 -59.33
N LYS A 113 32.00 13.80 -59.31
CA LYS A 113 31.51 12.43 -59.25
C LYS A 113 31.64 11.91 -57.83
N ILE A 114 30.51 11.86 -57.12
CA ILE A 114 30.48 11.49 -55.70
C ILE A 114 30.26 9.97 -55.59
N SER A 115 31.27 9.24 -55.12
CA SER A 115 31.34 7.77 -55.20
C SER A 115 30.76 7.00 -54.00
N THR A 116 30.33 7.67 -52.92
CA THR A 116 29.77 7.03 -51.71
C THR A 116 28.26 7.22 -51.60
N SER A 117 27.56 6.35 -50.86
CA SER A 117 26.16 6.55 -50.41
C SER A 117 25.99 7.97 -49.88
N PRO A 118 24.89 8.69 -50.20
CA PRO A 118 24.77 10.13 -50.05
C PRO A 118 25.22 10.61 -48.66
N PRO A 119 26.40 11.23 -48.54
CA PRO A 119 26.81 11.84 -47.28
C PRO A 119 25.96 13.09 -47.10
N VAL A 120 25.14 13.10 -46.05
CA VAL A 120 24.29 14.24 -45.74
C VAL A 120 24.90 15.00 -44.57
N HIS A 121 25.37 16.21 -44.85
CA HIS A 121 25.79 17.13 -43.79
C HIS A 121 24.55 17.86 -43.28
N CYS A 122 24.13 17.56 -42.06
CA CYS A 122 22.96 18.16 -41.45
C CYS A 122 23.33 19.17 -40.36
N TYR A 123 22.64 20.30 -40.40
CA TYR A 123 22.67 21.40 -39.47
C TYR A 123 21.27 21.53 -38.88
N VAL A 124 21.17 21.66 -37.56
CA VAL A 124 19.89 21.90 -36.89
C VAL A 124 19.99 23.25 -36.20
N GLN A 125 19.15 24.21 -36.59
CA GLN A 125 19.44 25.62 -36.32
C GLN A 125 19.24 26.07 -34.87
N ASP A 126 18.59 25.27 -34.01
CA ASP A 126 18.44 25.62 -32.59
C ASP A 126 19.73 25.49 -31.78
N PHE A 127 20.79 24.89 -32.35
CA PHE A 127 22.06 24.67 -31.68
C PHE A 127 23.19 24.60 -32.72
N LEU A 128 24.34 25.21 -32.47
CA LEU A 128 25.59 25.08 -33.25
C LEU A 128 26.18 23.64 -33.20
N PHE A 129 25.35 22.59 -33.16
CA PHE A 129 25.73 21.19 -33.16
C PHE A 129 25.61 20.63 -34.58
N LEU A 130 26.75 20.29 -35.17
CA LEU A 130 26.82 19.53 -36.42
C LEU A 130 26.57 18.05 -36.13
N TYR A 131 25.41 17.53 -36.55
CA TYR A 131 25.15 16.10 -36.55
C TYR A 131 25.60 15.50 -37.89
N LYS A 132 26.49 14.50 -37.82
CA LYS A 132 27.00 13.79 -38.99
C LYS A 132 26.08 12.62 -39.31
N LEU A 133 25.29 12.74 -40.37
CA LEU A 133 24.40 11.65 -40.79
C LEU A 133 25.16 10.72 -41.74
N ARG A 134 25.15 9.42 -41.42
CA ARG A 134 25.82 8.40 -42.23
C ARG A 134 24.92 7.79 -43.29
N GLU A 135 23.61 7.91 -43.12
CA GLU A 135 22.62 7.32 -44.00
C GLU A 135 21.54 8.34 -44.38
N PHE A 136 21.20 8.36 -45.67
CA PHE A 136 20.03 9.02 -46.20
C PHE A 136 19.20 7.99 -46.95
N ARG A 137 17.92 7.89 -46.61
CA ARG A 137 16.96 7.06 -47.34
C ARG A 137 15.65 7.81 -47.49
N LEU A 138 15.12 7.76 -48.70
CA LEU A 138 13.83 8.34 -49.02
C LEU A 138 12.78 7.22 -49.05
N GLU A 139 11.97 7.11 -48.01
CA GLU A 139 10.86 6.15 -47.96
C GLU A 139 9.57 6.79 -48.46
N ALA A 140 8.47 6.02 -48.53
CA ALA A 140 7.21 6.48 -49.12
C ALA A 140 6.71 7.79 -48.49
N ASN A 141 6.66 7.85 -47.15
CA ASN A 141 6.06 8.97 -46.39
C ASN A 141 7.04 9.65 -45.42
N THR A 142 8.29 9.20 -45.40
CA THR A 142 9.31 9.67 -44.43
C THR A 142 10.64 9.92 -45.12
N LEU A 143 11.32 10.94 -44.64
CA LEU A 143 12.72 11.22 -44.93
C LEU A 143 13.55 10.66 -43.77
N LYS A 144 14.37 9.64 -44.04
CA LYS A 144 15.27 9.05 -43.04
C LYS A 144 16.67 9.62 -43.16
N LEU A 145 17.13 10.16 -42.04
CA LEU A 145 18.39 10.84 -41.84
C LEU A 145 19.09 10.16 -40.65
N ASP A 146 19.88 9.11 -40.90
CA ASP A 146 20.52 8.26 -39.88
C ASP A 146 19.51 7.75 -38.82
N LYS A 147 19.50 8.33 -37.61
CA LYS A 147 18.53 8.02 -36.54
C LYS A 147 17.24 8.83 -36.59
N TRP A 148 17.11 9.77 -37.52
CA TRP A 148 15.98 10.70 -37.58
C TRP A 148 15.01 10.26 -38.66
N GLU A 149 13.75 10.09 -38.29
CA GLU A 149 12.66 9.85 -39.23
C GLU A 149 11.82 11.13 -39.26
N ILE A 150 11.82 11.80 -40.41
CA ILE A 150 11.10 13.06 -40.62
C ILE A 150 9.91 12.77 -41.54
N PRO A 151 8.68 12.68 -41.01
CA PRO A 151 7.50 12.45 -41.84
C PRO A 151 7.17 13.67 -42.69
N PHE A 152 6.87 13.46 -43.98
CA PHE A 152 6.58 14.57 -44.91
C PHE A 152 5.35 15.38 -44.51
N HIS A 153 4.41 14.78 -43.78
CA HIS A 153 3.21 15.45 -43.26
C HIS A 153 3.47 16.42 -42.11
N ARG A 154 4.62 16.31 -41.42
CA ARG A 154 5.07 17.24 -40.37
C ARG A 154 5.91 18.40 -40.89
N ILE A 155 6.25 18.41 -42.18
CA ILE A 155 7.02 19.49 -42.80
C ILE A 155 6.07 20.63 -43.17
N ASN A 156 6.25 21.79 -42.55
CA ASN A 156 5.45 22.97 -42.81
C ASN A 156 6.00 23.80 -43.98
N GLN A 157 7.32 23.88 -44.08
CA GLN A 157 8.05 24.63 -45.10
C GLN A 157 9.21 23.80 -45.63
N LEU A 158 9.36 23.77 -46.95
CA LEU A 158 10.51 23.19 -47.63
C LEU A 158 11.06 24.23 -48.60
N SER A 159 12.35 24.56 -48.48
CA SER A 159 13.06 25.34 -49.50
C SER A 159 14.40 24.70 -49.81
N ILE A 160 14.75 24.66 -51.09
CA ILE A 160 16.04 24.15 -51.54
C ILE A 160 16.79 25.34 -52.15
N ASP A 161 17.95 25.64 -51.61
CA ASP A 161 18.76 26.74 -52.12
C ASP A 161 19.52 26.33 -53.40
N PRO A 162 20.09 27.30 -54.15
CA PRO A 162 20.90 27.01 -55.33
C PRO A 162 22.13 26.12 -55.05
N ASN A 163 22.55 26.02 -53.79
CA ASN A 163 23.72 25.28 -53.34
C ASN A 163 23.39 23.84 -52.93
N CYS A 164 22.16 23.38 -53.17
CA CYS A 164 21.68 22.05 -52.77
C CYS A 164 21.59 21.87 -51.24
N MET A 165 21.43 22.97 -50.51
CA MET A 165 20.98 22.95 -49.12
C MET A 165 19.47 22.82 -49.10
N VAL A 166 19.01 21.77 -48.44
CA VAL A 166 17.60 21.55 -48.13
C VAL A 166 17.31 22.18 -46.78
N HIS A 167 16.31 23.06 -46.73
CA HIS A 167 15.80 23.68 -45.52
C HIS A 167 14.41 23.14 -45.26
N ILE A 168 14.23 22.48 -44.12
CA ILE A 168 12.99 21.89 -43.67
C ILE A 168 12.56 22.61 -42.40
N GLY A 169 11.49 23.39 -42.49
CA GLY A 169 10.80 23.98 -41.34
C GLY A 169 9.58 23.15 -40.97
N GLY A 170 9.36 22.92 -39.68
CA GLY A 170 8.22 22.15 -39.18
C GLY A 170 8.29 21.91 -37.68
N SER A 171 7.53 20.93 -37.21
CA SER A 171 7.51 20.55 -35.80
C SER A 171 8.05 19.14 -35.65
N PHE A 172 9.37 19.06 -35.45
CA PHE A 172 10.07 17.79 -35.36
C PHE A 172 10.55 17.53 -33.95
N ARG A 173 10.80 16.26 -33.68
CA ARG A 173 11.38 15.83 -32.43
C ARG A 173 12.60 14.98 -32.71
N VAL A 174 13.72 15.38 -32.12
CA VAL A 174 14.97 14.64 -32.19
C VAL A 174 15.39 14.32 -30.77
N GLU A 175 15.41 13.03 -30.45
CA GLU A 175 15.66 12.53 -29.10
C GLU A 175 14.68 13.19 -28.08
N ASN A 176 15.19 14.04 -27.20
CA ASN A 176 14.42 14.75 -26.18
C ASN A 176 14.40 16.26 -26.43
N ARG A 177 14.31 16.71 -27.69
CA ARG A 177 14.24 18.14 -28.02
C ARG A 177 13.27 18.40 -29.17
N GLU A 178 12.57 19.52 -29.08
CA GLU A 178 11.82 20.09 -30.20
C GLU A 178 12.81 20.76 -31.16
N VAL A 179 12.60 20.53 -32.45
CA VAL A 179 13.41 21.08 -33.53
C VAL A 179 12.49 21.75 -34.52
N ALA A 180 12.65 23.06 -34.69
CA ALA A 180 11.83 23.86 -35.60
C ALA A 180 12.37 23.86 -37.04
N GLU A 181 13.70 23.76 -37.21
CA GLU A 181 14.36 23.86 -38.51
C GLU A 181 15.52 22.87 -38.65
N ILE A 182 15.50 22.12 -39.75
CA ILE A 182 16.54 21.17 -40.15
C ILE A 182 17.08 21.60 -41.50
N LYS A 183 18.39 21.79 -41.60
CA LYS A 183 19.08 22.14 -42.84
C LYS A 183 20.06 21.05 -43.20
N PHE A 184 20.12 20.61 -44.45
CA PHE A 184 21.16 19.65 -44.83
C PHE A 184 21.61 19.77 -46.28
N PHE A 185 22.88 19.48 -46.53
CA PHE A 185 23.45 19.45 -47.86
C PHE A 185 23.19 18.09 -48.53
N LEU A 186 22.54 18.10 -49.71
CA LEU A 186 22.30 16.91 -50.51
C LEU A 186 22.65 17.16 -51.99
N PRO A 187 23.85 16.79 -52.44
CA PRO A 187 24.35 17.11 -53.79
C PRO A 187 23.77 16.23 -54.92
N TYR A 188 22.61 15.60 -54.70
CA TYR A 188 21.97 14.68 -55.64
C TYR A 188 20.64 15.28 -56.14
N ILE A 189 20.68 15.88 -57.33
CA ILE A 189 19.54 16.60 -57.93
C ILE A 189 18.29 15.71 -58.03
N GLU A 190 18.45 14.43 -58.39
CA GLU A 190 17.31 13.51 -58.50
C GLU A 190 16.65 13.25 -57.14
N HIS A 191 17.41 13.10 -56.06
CA HIS A 191 16.85 12.99 -54.72
C HIS A 191 16.18 14.29 -54.27
N LEU A 192 16.74 15.47 -54.61
CA LEU A 192 16.11 16.76 -54.32
C LEU A 192 14.74 16.88 -55.01
N LYS A 193 14.63 16.49 -56.29
CA LYS A 193 13.36 16.45 -57.01
C LYS A 193 12.35 15.52 -56.33
N GLN A 194 12.78 14.32 -55.95
CA GLN A 194 11.92 13.36 -55.26
C GLN A 194 11.45 13.86 -53.88
N ILE A 195 12.31 14.58 -53.13
CA ILE A 195 11.92 15.22 -51.86
C ILE A 195 10.83 16.27 -52.10
N VAL A 196 11.00 17.15 -53.11
CA VAL A 196 10.01 18.18 -53.45
C VAL A 196 8.69 17.55 -53.89
N GLU A 197 8.75 16.53 -54.76
CA GLU A 197 7.58 15.81 -55.23
C GLU A 197 6.82 15.15 -54.07
N LYS A 198 7.51 14.39 -53.22
CA LYS A 198 6.91 13.76 -52.03
C LYS A 198 6.37 14.80 -51.06
N TYR A 199 7.08 15.90 -50.84
CA TYR A 199 6.61 16.99 -50.01
C TYR A 199 5.32 17.60 -50.57
N ASN A 200 5.26 17.95 -51.86
CA ASN A 200 4.08 18.55 -52.46
C ASN A 200 2.87 17.61 -52.48
N ASN A 201 3.12 16.31 -52.66
CA ASN A 201 2.06 15.29 -52.71
C ASN A 201 1.63 14.78 -51.32
N SER A 202 2.38 15.11 -50.26
CA SER A 202 2.04 14.66 -48.91
C SER A 202 1.11 15.65 -48.22
N PRO A 203 -0.05 15.20 -47.71
CA PRO A 203 -0.95 16.05 -46.92
C PRO A 203 -0.24 16.59 -45.67
N LYS A 204 -0.58 17.82 -45.23
CA LYS A 204 0.10 18.46 -44.09
C LYS A 204 -0.75 18.46 -42.85
N ILE A 205 -0.10 18.22 -41.71
CA ILE A 205 -0.74 18.36 -40.40
C ILE A 205 -1.25 19.79 -40.21
N LYS A 206 -0.48 20.81 -40.61
CA LYS A 206 -0.90 22.22 -40.49
C LYS A 206 -2.21 22.54 -41.21
N ASP A 207 -2.57 21.79 -42.25
CA ASP A 207 -3.82 22.01 -42.98
C ASP A 207 -5.03 21.56 -42.14
N VAL A 208 -4.81 20.65 -41.19
CA VAL A 208 -5.83 20.12 -40.27
C VAL A 208 -5.88 20.92 -38.97
N ILE A 209 -4.72 21.34 -38.46
CA ILE A 209 -4.61 21.92 -37.11
C ILE A 209 -4.27 23.43 -37.10
N GLY A 210 -3.84 24.02 -38.21
CA GLY A 210 -3.33 25.39 -38.24
C GLY A 210 -1.91 25.54 -37.65
N ASP A 211 -1.45 26.79 -37.51
CA ASP A 211 -0.05 27.11 -37.14
C ASP A 211 0.21 27.22 -35.63
N THR A 212 -0.79 26.96 -34.77
CA THR A 212 -0.79 27.43 -33.38
C THR A 212 -0.40 26.39 -32.32
N GLY A 213 -0.26 25.11 -32.67
CA GLY A 213 -0.09 24.03 -31.71
C GLY A 213 1.29 23.36 -31.71
N THR A 214 1.78 22.98 -30.53
CA THR A 214 2.98 22.12 -30.38
C THR A 214 2.57 20.64 -30.44
N LEU A 215 3.39 19.80 -31.09
CA LEU A 215 3.06 18.40 -31.36
C LEU A 215 3.79 17.46 -30.40
N HIS A 216 3.03 16.65 -29.66
CA HIS A 216 3.53 15.75 -28.63
C HIS A 216 3.06 14.31 -28.86
N PRO A 217 3.95 13.31 -28.88
CA PRO A 217 3.54 11.92 -29.03
C PRO A 217 2.86 11.42 -27.74
N VAL A 218 1.69 10.81 -27.89
CA VAL A 218 0.92 10.27 -26.76
C VAL A 218 0.31 8.92 -27.10
N ALA A 219 -0.15 8.20 -26.08
CA ALA A 219 -0.99 7.03 -26.29
C ALA A 219 -2.32 7.19 -25.56
N LEU A 220 -3.43 6.90 -26.24
CA LEU A 220 -4.78 7.08 -25.73
C LEU A 220 -5.43 5.77 -25.33
N THR A 221 -6.09 5.76 -24.18
CA THR A 221 -7.04 4.73 -23.77
C THR A 221 -8.36 5.40 -23.40
N GLY A 222 -9.46 5.00 -24.04
CA GLY A 222 -10.77 5.65 -23.90
C GLY A 222 -11.76 5.21 -24.98
N PHE A 223 -12.86 5.93 -25.14
CA PHE A 223 -13.85 5.65 -26.18
C PHE A 223 -13.87 6.76 -27.22
N ILE A 224 -13.63 6.42 -28.48
CA ILE A 224 -13.75 7.32 -29.63
C ILE A 224 -14.82 6.75 -30.54
N ASN A 225 -15.82 7.56 -30.90
CA ASN A 225 -16.95 7.12 -31.74
C ASN A 225 -17.60 5.81 -31.24
N ASN A 226 -17.72 5.67 -29.92
CA ASN A 226 -18.20 4.46 -29.20
C ASN A 226 -17.34 3.19 -29.36
N ALA A 227 -16.19 3.27 -30.04
CA ALA A 227 -15.21 2.20 -30.09
C ALA A 227 -14.17 2.37 -28.97
N LYS A 228 -13.93 1.28 -28.21
CA LYS A 228 -12.90 1.27 -27.17
C LYS A 228 -11.51 1.28 -27.81
N GLN A 229 -10.75 2.31 -27.51
CA GLN A 229 -9.34 2.45 -27.86
C GLN A 229 -8.47 2.04 -26.68
N HIS A 230 -7.40 1.30 -26.95
CA HIS A 230 -6.48 0.83 -25.93
C HIS A 230 -5.04 1.10 -26.34
N ASN A 231 -4.41 2.03 -25.64
CA ASN A 231 -3.03 2.45 -25.88
C ASN A 231 -2.75 2.79 -27.36
N THR A 232 -3.71 3.44 -28.02
CA THR A 232 -3.62 3.85 -29.42
C THR A 232 -2.66 5.03 -29.55
N SER A 233 -1.59 4.88 -30.35
CA SER A 233 -0.61 5.95 -30.59
C SER A 233 -1.24 7.09 -31.36
N LEU A 234 -1.19 8.30 -30.80
CA LEU A 234 -1.73 9.53 -31.38
C LEU A 234 -0.74 10.68 -31.17
N THR A 235 -1.02 11.82 -31.79
CA THR A 235 -0.29 13.07 -31.55
C THR A 235 -1.20 14.06 -30.83
N LEU A 236 -0.76 14.49 -29.67
CA LEU A 236 -1.38 15.57 -28.91
C LEU A 236 -0.91 16.91 -29.49
N VAL A 237 -1.88 17.70 -29.94
CA VAL A 237 -1.70 19.07 -30.40
C VAL A 237 -2.05 19.99 -29.24
N ALA A 238 -1.01 20.59 -28.66
CA ALA A 238 -1.11 21.43 -27.48
C ALA A 238 -1.23 22.91 -27.86
N GLU A 239 -2.34 23.52 -27.48
CA GLU A 239 -2.62 24.96 -27.66
C GLU A 239 -2.98 25.61 -26.31
N PRO A 240 -2.92 26.96 -26.17
CA PRO A 240 -3.11 27.61 -24.87
C PRO A 240 -4.42 27.31 -24.13
N HIS A 241 -5.51 27.04 -24.87
CA HIS A 241 -6.85 26.87 -24.29
C HIS A 241 -7.54 25.55 -24.65
N ARG A 242 -6.88 24.70 -25.45
CA ARG A 242 -7.43 23.40 -25.87
C ARG A 242 -6.32 22.42 -26.24
N ILE A 243 -6.69 21.14 -26.24
CA ILE A 243 -5.86 20.02 -26.64
C ILE A 243 -6.62 19.25 -27.72
N ARG A 244 -5.96 18.92 -28.83
CA ARG A 244 -6.53 18.02 -29.85
C ARG A 244 -5.71 16.75 -29.95
N LEU A 245 -6.37 15.62 -30.11
CA LEU A 245 -5.71 14.34 -30.39
C LEU A 245 -5.85 14.04 -31.88
N LEU A 246 -4.72 13.93 -32.57
CA LEU A 246 -4.61 13.72 -33.99
C LEU A 246 -4.12 12.30 -34.28
N ASP A 247 -4.82 11.58 -35.15
CA ASP A 247 -4.28 10.38 -35.78
C ASP A 247 -3.51 10.81 -37.02
N GLU A 248 -2.18 10.61 -37.02
CA GLU A 248 -1.34 11.01 -38.14
C GLU A 248 -1.48 10.09 -39.36
N GLY A 249 -2.00 8.87 -39.19
CA GLY A 249 -2.23 7.95 -40.30
C GLY A 249 -3.41 8.38 -41.17
N SER A 250 -4.49 8.82 -40.54
CA SER A 250 -5.69 9.35 -41.21
C SER A 250 -5.69 10.87 -41.40
N LEU A 251 -4.79 11.59 -40.69
CA LEU A 251 -4.75 13.05 -40.60
C LEU A 251 -6.09 13.66 -40.18
N GLN A 252 -6.75 13.04 -39.21
CA GLN A 252 -8.00 13.52 -38.65
C GLN A 252 -7.86 13.79 -37.15
N VAL A 253 -8.48 14.88 -36.70
CA VAL A 253 -8.66 15.13 -35.27
C VAL A 253 -9.65 14.11 -34.76
N VAL A 254 -9.16 13.23 -33.90
CA VAL A 254 -9.91 12.13 -33.31
C VAL A 254 -10.77 12.62 -32.15
N GLU A 255 -10.23 13.53 -31.34
CA GLU A 255 -10.92 14.13 -30.20
C GLU A 255 -10.34 15.52 -29.88
N GLU A 256 -11.16 16.40 -29.29
CA GLU A 256 -10.77 17.74 -28.84
C GLU A 256 -11.24 17.97 -27.40
N PHE A 257 -10.38 18.58 -26.58
CA PHE A 257 -10.63 18.94 -25.18
C PHE A 257 -10.36 20.43 -24.93
N THR A 258 -11.21 21.11 -24.16
CA THR A 258 -11.06 22.53 -23.83
C THR A 258 -10.76 22.74 -22.34
N VAL A 259 -9.78 23.58 -22.01
CA VAL A 259 -9.34 23.82 -20.62
C VAL A 259 -10.43 24.44 -19.74
N LYS A 260 -11.37 25.15 -20.38
CA LYS A 260 -12.49 25.83 -19.73
C LYS A 260 -13.60 24.85 -19.34
N ASP A 261 -13.97 23.94 -20.23
CA ASP A 261 -15.19 23.15 -20.10
C ASP A 261 -14.91 21.70 -19.63
N ASP A 262 -13.70 21.20 -19.87
CA ASP A 262 -13.28 19.85 -19.48
C ASP A 262 -12.43 19.86 -18.21
N ALA A 263 -12.46 18.74 -17.48
CA ALA A 263 -11.66 18.54 -16.27
C ALA A 263 -10.41 17.73 -16.58
N PHE A 264 -9.26 18.25 -16.14
CA PHE A 264 -7.94 17.66 -16.37
C PHE A 264 -7.34 17.24 -15.04
N PHE A 265 -6.93 15.98 -14.95
CA PHE A 265 -6.28 15.40 -13.78
C PHE A 265 -4.96 14.76 -14.22
N TYR A 266 -3.92 14.90 -13.40
CA TYR A 266 -2.62 14.32 -13.71
C TYR A 266 -2.13 13.43 -12.57
N SER A 267 -1.71 12.22 -12.93
CA SER A 267 -1.03 11.32 -12.01
C SER A 267 0.46 11.28 -12.33
N ALA A 268 1.26 11.81 -11.42
CA ALA A 268 2.72 11.76 -11.55
C ALA A 268 3.26 10.32 -11.49
N GLU A 269 2.59 9.45 -10.74
CA GLU A 269 2.96 8.03 -10.55
C GLU A 269 2.79 7.24 -11.85
N SER A 270 1.64 7.38 -12.52
CA SER A 270 1.37 6.67 -13.78
C SER A 270 1.80 7.44 -15.03
N GLN A 271 2.22 8.70 -14.89
CA GLN A 271 2.58 9.60 -16.00
C GLN A 271 1.44 9.78 -17.01
N GLN A 272 0.21 9.79 -16.50
CA GLN A 272 -1.00 9.86 -17.29
C GLN A 272 -1.77 11.15 -17.01
N LEU A 273 -2.25 11.75 -18.08
CA LEU A 273 -3.27 12.77 -18.07
C LEU A 273 -4.63 12.09 -18.21
N LEU A 274 -5.52 12.31 -17.25
CA LEU A 274 -6.92 11.91 -17.32
C LEU A 274 -7.76 13.14 -17.66
N VAL A 275 -8.52 13.07 -18.75
CA VAL A 275 -9.42 14.13 -19.19
C VAL A 275 -10.86 13.65 -19.09
N VAL A 276 -11.72 14.45 -18.48
CA VAL A 276 -13.16 14.19 -18.38
C VAL A 276 -13.93 15.22 -19.20
N LYS A 277 -14.60 14.75 -20.26
CA LYS A 277 -15.43 15.53 -21.17
C LYS A 277 -16.83 14.95 -21.22
N GLN A 278 -17.86 15.75 -20.89
CA GLN A 278 -19.27 15.33 -20.93
C GLN A 278 -19.54 13.95 -20.29
N ASN A 279 -18.96 13.71 -19.10
CA ASN A 279 -19.03 12.44 -18.36
C ASN A 279 -18.34 11.22 -19.02
N ARG A 280 -17.46 11.45 -20.00
CA ARG A 280 -16.57 10.43 -20.59
C ARG A 280 -15.14 10.68 -20.14
N ALA A 281 -14.44 9.60 -19.78
CA ALA A 281 -13.06 9.66 -19.33
C ALA A 281 -12.09 9.19 -20.43
N PHE A 282 -10.97 9.89 -20.54
CA PHE A 282 -9.89 9.61 -21.50
C PHE A 282 -8.55 9.58 -20.76
N ARG A 283 -7.81 8.47 -20.86
CA ARG A 283 -6.44 8.36 -20.35
C ARG A 283 -5.45 8.61 -21.47
N VAL A 284 -4.70 9.70 -21.36
CA VAL A 284 -3.64 10.08 -22.28
C VAL A 284 -2.30 9.83 -21.58
N LYS A 285 -1.60 8.78 -21.99
CA LYS A 285 -0.25 8.46 -21.52
C LYS A 285 0.74 9.41 -22.18
N LEU A 286 1.50 10.15 -21.37
CA LEU A 286 2.50 11.10 -21.83
C LEU A 286 3.83 10.34 -21.97
N LEU A 287 4.32 10.18 -23.20
CA LEU A 287 5.41 9.24 -23.51
C LEU A 287 6.80 9.77 -23.11
N ASP A 288 6.93 11.07 -22.89
CA ASP A 288 8.22 11.72 -22.65
C ASP A 288 8.13 12.89 -21.64
N GLU A 289 9.29 13.34 -21.19
CA GLU A 289 9.41 14.35 -20.12
C GLU A 289 9.04 15.78 -20.54
N ILE A 290 9.30 16.16 -21.79
CA ILE A 290 8.95 17.50 -22.30
C ILE A 290 7.44 17.65 -22.30
N THR A 291 6.74 16.68 -22.89
CA THR A 291 5.28 16.66 -22.95
C THR A 291 4.69 16.66 -21.54
N ARG A 292 5.24 15.86 -20.60
CA ARG A 292 4.83 15.89 -19.19
C ARG A 292 4.96 17.27 -18.57
N THR A 293 6.13 17.89 -18.72
CA THR A 293 6.42 19.21 -18.15
C THR A 293 5.51 20.29 -18.73
N TYR A 294 5.28 20.24 -20.05
CA TYR A 294 4.37 21.17 -20.73
C TYR A 294 2.93 20.99 -20.25
N VAL A 295 2.40 19.77 -20.29
CA VAL A 295 1.01 19.48 -19.94
C VAL A 295 0.73 19.84 -18.47
N THR A 296 1.63 19.46 -17.57
CA THR A 296 1.47 19.73 -16.14
C THR A 296 1.51 21.22 -15.82
N LYS A 297 2.35 22.00 -16.50
CA LYS A 297 2.45 23.45 -16.30
C LYS A 297 1.28 24.21 -16.91
N THR A 298 0.76 23.77 -18.06
CA THR A 298 -0.19 24.54 -18.87
C THR A 298 -1.65 24.17 -18.58
N TYR A 299 -1.96 22.90 -18.30
CA TYR A 299 -3.36 22.42 -18.26
C TYR A 299 -3.84 21.94 -16.90
N ILE A 300 -2.94 21.54 -16.00
CA ILE A 300 -3.32 20.98 -14.71
C ILE A 300 -3.61 22.09 -13.71
N LYS A 301 -4.87 22.14 -13.25
CA LYS A 301 -5.32 23.05 -12.18
C LYS A 301 -4.85 22.48 -10.84
N GLN A 302 -4.29 23.32 -9.97
CA GLN A 302 -3.72 22.89 -8.67
C GLN A 302 -4.73 22.19 -7.73
N ASP A 303 -6.03 22.43 -7.93
CA ASP A 303 -7.07 21.92 -7.03
C ASP A 303 -7.73 20.60 -7.47
N HIS A 304 -7.28 20.03 -8.59
CA HIS A 304 -7.70 18.72 -9.09
C HIS A 304 -6.62 17.68 -8.80
N ALA A 305 -7.01 16.53 -8.26
CA ALA A 305 -6.10 15.43 -7.97
C ALA A 305 -6.71 14.10 -8.42
N VAL A 306 -5.85 13.14 -8.76
CA VAL A 306 -6.27 11.78 -9.10
C VAL A 306 -5.37 10.78 -8.42
N VAL A 307 -5.97 9.72 -7.88
CA VAL A 307 -5.25 8.54 -7.41
C VAL A 307 -5.58 7.41 -8.36
N THR A 308 -4.61 7.11 -9.23
CA THR A 308 -4.76 6.07 -10.26
C THR A 308 -4.55 4.68 -9.68
N ASN A 309 -5.33 3.70 -10.15
CA ASN A 309 -5.44 2.36 -9.60
C ASN A 309 -5.60 2.43 -8.07
N ALA A 310 -6.55 3.22 -7.56
CA ALA A 310 -6.64 3.48 -6.13
C ALA A 310 -6.85 2.17 -5.36
N GLY A 311 -7.73 1.32 -5.85
CA GLY A 311 -8.04 0.02 -5.25
C GLY A 311 -9.31 -0.57 -5.81
N LYS A 312 -10.03 -1.32 -4.98
CA LYS A 312 -11.28 -2.02 -5.34
C LYS A 312 -12.48 -1.51 -4.55
N LEU A 313 -13.58 -1.26 -5.25
CA LEU A 313 -14.85 -0.82 -4.68
C LEU A 313 -15.79 -2.00 -4.42
N TYR A 314 -16.43 -2.02 -3.26
CA TYR A 314 -17.45 -3.00 -2.85
C TYR A 314 -18.69 -2.29 -2.30
N GLY A 315 -19.84 -2.95 -2.33
CA GLY A 315 -21.10 -2.46 -1.74
C GLY A 315 -21.94 -1.62 -2.69
N ILE A 316 -22.90 -0.88 -2.14
CA ILE A 316 -23.76 0.01 -2.94
C ILE A 316 -23.18 1.40 -2.93
N TRP A 317 -22.94 1.93 -4.13
CA TRP A 317 -22.50 3.29 -4.32
C TRP A 317 -23.29 3.96 -5.44
N LEU A 318 -24.04 5.00 -5.10
CA LEU A 318 -24.90 5.75 -6.03
C LEU A 318 -25.89 4.84 -6.75
N GLY A 319 -26.56 3.97 -5.99
CA GLY A 319 -27.57 3.04 -6.49
C GLY A 319 -27.04 1.83 -7.29
N VAL A 320 -25.73 1.69 -7.45
CA VAL A 320 -25.09 0.56 -8.16
C VAL A 320 -24.37 -0.35 -7.16
N ASN A 321 -24.53 -1.66 -7.31
CA ASN A 321 -23.84 -2.66 -6.50
C ASN A 321 -22.48 -3.04 -7.12
N TYR A 322 -21.44 -3.09 -6.30
CA TYR A 322 -20.05 -3.33 -6.66
C TYR A 322 -19.49 -4.56 -5.91
N GLU A 323 -18.73 -5.39 -6.62
CA GLU A 323 -18.14 -6.65 -6.14
C GLU A 323 -16.62 -6.70 -6.38
N GLY A 324 -15.93 -5.59 -6.14
CA GLY A 324 -14.48 -5.50 -6.20
C GLY A 324 -13.94 -4.90 -7.50
N GLU A 325 -14.69 -3.99 -8.12
CA GLU A 325 -14.28 -3.27 -9.31
C GLU A 325 -13.09 -2.36 -9.03
N SER A 326 -12.08 -2.40 -9.91
CA SER A 326 -10.93 -1.49 -9.83
C SER A 326 -11.33 -0.07 -10.21
N VAL A 327 -10.93 0.89 -9.39
CA VAL A 327 -11.29 2.30 -9.54
C VAL A 327 -10.11 3.25 -9.41
N ASP A 328 -10.13 4.34 -10.18
CA ASP A 328 -9.42 5.57 -9.85
C ASP A 328 -10.33 6.49 -9.02
N VAL A 329 -9.72 7.27 -8.13
CA VAL A 329 -10.43 8.33 -7.39
C VAL A 329 -10.05 9.69 -7.96
N LEU A 330 -11.05 10.44 -8.40
CA LEU A 330 -10.92 11.77 -8.98
C LEU A 330 -11.44 12.81 -7.98
N PHE A 331 -10.57 13.72 -7.58
CA PHE A 331 -10.87 14.80 -6.65
C PHE A 331 -10.94 16.13 -7.40
N SER A 332 -12.10 16.77 -7.35
CA SER A 332 -12.30 18.14 -7.78
C SER A 332 -12.38 19.07 -6.55
N PRO A 333 -12.41 20.41 -6.71
CA PRO A 333 -12.49 21.36 -5.60
C PRO A 333 -13.68 21.14 -4.66
N THR A 334 -14.83 20.72 -5.20
CA THR A 334 -16.11 20.64 -4.49
C THR A 334 -16.74 19.24 -4.49
N SER A 335 -16.18 18.30 -5.24
CA SER A 335 -16.77 16.98 -5.43
C SER A 335 -15.75 15.87 -5.68
N LEU A 336 -16.21 14.64 -5.48
CA LEU A 336 -15.50 13.39 -5.76
C LEU A 336 -16.22 12.61 -6.86
N ARG A 337 -15.45 11.92 -7.69
CA ARG A 337 -15.92 10.90 -8.64
C ARG A 337 -15.01 9.69 -8.61
N LEU A 338 -15.59 8.53 -8.91
CA LEU A 338 -14.85 7.29 -9.16
C LEU A 338 -14.89 6.96 -10.65
N LEU A 339 -13.76 6.55 -11.22
CA LEU A 339 -13.65 6.03 -12.58
C LEU A 339 -13.43 4.52 -12.51
N LEU A 340 -14.34 3.74 -13.10
CA LEU A 340 -14.23 2.28 -13.15
C LEU A 340 -13.30 1.87 -14.30
N ASP A 341 -12.21 1.17 -13.99
CA ASP A 341 -11.12 0.90 -14.94
C ASP A 341 -11.55 0.07 -16.15
N LYS A 342 -12.32 -1.00 -15.91
CA LYS A 342 -12.69 -1.96 -16.96
C LYS A 342 -13.56 -1.32 -18.04
N GLY A 343 -14.47 -0.45 -17.61
CA GLY A 343 -15.45 0.23 -18.46
C GLY A 343 -15.06 1.64 -18.88
N MET A 344 -14.03 2.25 -18.27
CA MET A 344 -13.75 3.69 -18.38
C MET A 344 -15.00 4.55 -18.11
N THR A 345 -15.87 4.08 -17.22
CA THR A 345 -17.14 4.70 -16.87
C THR A 345 -16.99 5.49 -15.59
N LEU A 346 -17.46 6.72 -15.60
CA LEU A 346 -17.50 7.57 -14.42
C LEU A 346 -18.79 7.34 -13.64
N THR A 347 -18.65 7.28 -12.32
CA THR A 347 -19.76 7.46 -11.39
C THR A 347 -20.23 8.91 -11.38
N ASP A 348 -21.44 9.15 -10.88
CA ASP A 348 -21.95 10.51 -10.70
C ASP A 348 -21.10 11.31 -9.71
N SER A 349 -21.10 12.64 -9.88
CA SER A 349 -20.39 13.57 -8.99
C SER A 349 -21.08 13.65 -7.65
N ILE A 350 -20.34 13.44 -6.56
CA ILE A 350 -20.86 13.68 -5.20
C ILE A 350 -20.17 14.88 -4.60
N SER A 351 -20.96 15.83 -4.09
CA SER A 351 -20.42 16.96 -3.31
C SER A 351 -19.80 16.46 -2.01
N TYR A 352 -18.66 17.03 -1.60
CA TYR A 352 -18.07 16.71 -0.30
C TYR A 352 -19.01 16.99 0.89
N SER A 353 -19.99 17.89 0.72
CA SER A 353 -21.01 18.17 1.74
C SER A 353 -22.03 17.05 1.94
N GLU A 354 -22.16 16.14 0.97
CA GLU A 354 -23.10 15.01 0.99
C GLU A 354 -22.40 13.67 1.21
N LEU A 355 -21.08 13.68 1.44
CA LEU A 355 -20.24 12.52 1.61
C LEU A 355 -19.69 12.48 3.03
N GLU A 356 -19.87 11.38 3.71
CA GLU A 356 -19.18 11.08 4.96
C GLU A 356 -18.20 9.93 4.74
N GLY A 357 -17.05 9.97 5.42
CA GLY A 357 -16.00 8.97 5.26
C GLY A 357 -15.55 8.39 6.60
N ILE A 358 -15.40 7.06 6.66
CA ILE A 358 -14.74 6.37 7.77
C ILE A 358 -13.52 5.64 7.22
N ILE A 359 -12.35 5.92 7.77
CA ILE A 359 -11.08 5.38 7.30
C ILE A 359 -10.55 4.39 8.35
N ASP A 360 -10.26 3.17 7.92
CA ASP A 360 -9.64 2.11 8.70
C ASP A 360 -8.48 1.52 7.90
N GLU A 361 -7.25 1.92 8.21
CA GLU A 361 -6.07 1.47 7.47
C GLU A 361 -6.24 1.61 5.95
N ARG A 362 -6.23 0.51 5.18
CA ARG A 362 -6.42 0.51 3.72
C ARG A 362 -7.90 0.55 3.29
N LYS A 363 -8.83 0.66 4.22
CA LYS A 363 -10.27 0.64 3.98
C LYS A 363 -10.84 2.04 4.13
N TRP A 364 -11.69 2.43 3.20
CA TRP A 364 -12.44 3.67 3.28
C TRP A 364 -13.91 3.40 3.00
N PHE A 365 -14.72 3.50 4.05
CA PHE A 365 -16.17 3.47 3.93
C PHE A 365 -16.65 4.82 3.42
N LEU A 366 -17.31 4.77 2.28
CA LEU A 366 -17.93 5.91 1.62
C LEU A 366 -19.42 5.87 1.95
N LEU A 367 -19.88 6.85 2.72
CA LEU A 367 -21.25 6.92 3.19
C LEU A 367 -21.96 8.07 2.48
N HIS A 368 -23.04 7.75 1.77
CA HIS A 368 -23.85 8.74 1.09
C HIS A 368 -25.32 8.45 1.34
N ARG A 369 -26.00 9.34 2.07
CA ARG A 369 -27.38 9.17 2.52
C ARG A 369 -27.53 7.88 3.35
N TRP A 370 -28.15 6.84 2.77
CA TRP A 370 -28.35 5.52 3.39
C TRP A 370 -27.61 4.41 2.65
N GLU A 371 -26.72 4.77 1.72
CA GLU A 371 -25.90 3.83 0.95
C GLU A 371 -24.48 3.78 1.49
N ILE A 372 -23.87 2.59 1.45
CA ILE A 372 -22.51 2.34 1.90
C ILE A 372 -21.69 1.62 0.82
N GLY A 373 -20.62 2.30 0.40
CA GLY A 373 -19.54 1.73 -0.39
C GLY A 373 -18.30 1.51 0.47
N LEU A 374 -17.45 0.58 0.08
CA LEU A 374 -16.15 0.33 0.69
C LEU A 374 -15.08 0.31 -0.39
N LEU A 375 -14.17 1.28 -0.33
CA LEU A 375 -12.97 1.29 -1.15
C LEU A 375 -11.80 0.67 -0.37
N VAL A 376 -11.27 -0.44 -0.88
CA VAL A 376 -10.09 -1.10 -0.34
C VAL A 376 -8.89 -0.75 -1.21
N PHE A 377 -8.00 0.08 -0.69
CA PHE A 377 -6.80 0.55 -1.37
C PHE A 377 -5.72 -0.53 -1.51
N ASP A 378 -4.97 -0.51 -2.60
CA ASP A 378 -3.87 -1.45 -2.80
C ASP A 378 -2.73 -1.23 -1.80
N SER A 379 -2.53 0.02 -1.34
CA SER A 379 -1.51 0.41 -0.37
C SER A 379 -1.96 1.55 0.54
N GLU A 380 -1.35 1.65 1.72
CA GLU A 380 -1.58 2.78 2.64
C GLU A 380 -1.17 4.12 2.03
N GLU A 381 -0.13 4.15 1.20
CA GLU A 381 0.28 5.37 0.50
C GLU A 381 -0.82 5.89 -0.44
N LYS A 382 -1.50 5.00 -1.17
CA LYS A 382 -2.64 5.37 -2.03
C LYS A 382 -3.82 5.87 -1.21
N ARG A 383 -4.07 5.24 -0.06
CA ARG A 383 -5.07 5.69 0.91
C ARG A 383 -4.74 7.09 1.44
N ASP A 384 -3.49 7.32 1.82
CA ASP A 384 -3.02 8.62 2.30
C ASP A 384 -3.13 9.68 1.21
N LYS A 385 -2.71 9.42 -0.03
CA LYS A 385 -2.91 10.36 -1.15
C LYS A 385 -4.39 10.69 -1.41
N SER A 386 -5.27 9.70 -1.22
CA SER A 386 -6.72 9.87 -1.43
C SER A 386 -7.42 10.60 -0.28
N THR A 387 -6.80 10.67 0.90
CA THR A 387 -7.40 11.24 2.11
C THR A 387 -6.64 12.48 2.61
N ALA A 388 -5.42 12.69 2.12
CA ALA A 388 -4.57 13.85 2.37
C ALA A 388 -5.23 15.10 1.79
N GLY A 389 -5.62 16.00 2.67
CA GLY A 389 -6.33 17.24 2.34
C GLY A 389 -7.67 17.40 3.03
N LYS A 390 -8.18 16.36 3.74
CA LYS A 390 -9.40 16.35 4.58
C LYS A 390 -10.49 17.33 4.08
N ARG A 391 -10.89 17.19 2.81
CA ARG A 391 -12.05 17.91 2.25
C ARG A 391 -13.39 17.24 2.62
N ILE A 392 -13.34 16.02 3.16
CA ILE A 392 -14.50 15.20 3.50
C ILE A 392 -14.65 15.15 5.03
N PRO A 393 -15.85 15.42 5.57
CA PRO A 393 -16.13 15.24 6.99
C PRO A 393 -15.85 13.79 7.42
N SER A 394 -14.92 13.62 8.35
CA SER A 394 -14.68 12.33 9.00
C SER A 394 -15.65 12.19 10.17
N LYS A 395 -16.50 11.16 10.16
CA LYS A 395 -17.29 10.78 11.33
C LYS A 395 -16.49 9.89 12.26
N SER A 396 -16.79 9.96 13.55
CA SER A 396 -16.33 8.91 14.45
C SER A 396 -17.01 7.59 14.06
N MET A 397 -16.22 6.53 14.05
CA MET A 397 -16.68 5.18 13.77
C MET A 397 -17.68 4.69 14.81
N GLU A 398 -17.55 5.15 16.05
CA GLU A 398 -18.47 4.86 17.16
C GLU A 398 -19.88 5.43 16.91
N GLU A 399 -20.00 6.47 16.08
CA GLU A 399 -21.30 7.07 15.76
C GLU A 399 -22.02 6.36 14.61
N THR A 400 -21.29 5.56 13.84
CA THR A 400 -21.77 5.02 12.57
C THR A 400 -21.63 3.51 12.60
N ARG A 401 -22.69 2.83 13.04
CA ARG A 401 -22.80 1.35 13.15
C ARG A 401 -22.59 0.65 11.82
N VAL A 402 -21.33 0.49 11.42
CA VAL A 402 -20.90 -0.11 10.15
C VAL A 402 -20.03 -1.33 10.39
N GLY A 403 -20.00 -2.20 9.40
CA GLY A 403 -19.15 -3.39 9.35
C GLY A 403 -18.96 -3.87 7.92
N PHE A 404 -18.32 -5.02 7.77
CA PHE A 404 -18.17 -5.68 6.48
C PHE A 404 -18.17 -7.20 6.62
N LEU A 405 -18.63 -7.89 5.57
CA LEU A 405 -18.60 -9.35 5.47
C LEU A 405 -17.20 -9.83 5.04
N ALA A 406 -16.95 -11.15 5.15
CA ALA A 406 -15.68 -11.75 4.72
C ALA A 406 -15.34 -11.52 3.23
N ASN A 407 -16.36 -11.31 2.38
CA ASN A 407 -16.19 -10.94 0.97
C ASN A 407 -16.04 -9.43 0.74
N LEU A 408 -15.77 -8.66 1.81
CA LEU A 408 -15.60 -7.21 1.82
C LEU A 408 -16.86 -6.40 1.47
N GLN A 409 -18.04 -7.03 1.43
CA GLN A 409 -19.29 -6.29 1.27
C GLN A 409 -19.57 -5.49 2.56
N PRO A 410 -19.56 -4.15 2.51
CA PRO A 410 -19.82 -3.33 3.69
C PRO A 410 -21.30 -3.34 4.04
N PHE A 411 -21.64 -3.00 5.28
CA PHE A 411 -23.02 -2.87 5.71
C PHE A 411 -23.16 -1.87 6.86
N TYR A 412 -24.35 -1.30 6.97
CA TYR A 412 -24.87 -0.80 8.23
C TYR A 412 -25.55 -1.93 9.00
N PHE A 413 -25.57 -1.82 10.33
CA PHE A 413 -26.34 -2.76 11.15
C PHE A 413 -27.28 -2.06 12.12
N VAL A 414 -28.46 -2.66 12.30
CA VAL A 414 -29.45 -2.25 13.28
C VAL A 414 -29.90 -3.48 14.05
N HIS A 415 -29.87 -3.38 15.38
CA HIS A 415 -30.30 -4.43 16.29
C HIS A 415 -31.58 -4.02 17.00
N THR A 416 -32.69 -4.65 16.61
CA THR A 416 -34.03 -4.45 17.18
C THR A 416 -34.41 -5.59 18.12
N GLU A 417 -35.57 -5.48 18.77
CA GLU A 417 -36.13 -6.56 19.61
C GLU A 417 -36.33 -7.87 18.86
N LYS A 418 -36.63 -7.81 17.55
CA LYS A 418 -36.89 -9.02 16.75
C LYS A 418 -35.63 -9.59 16.12
N GLU A 419 -34.79 -8.71 15.58
CA GLU A 419 -33.67 -9.13 14.71
C GLU A 419 -32.49 -8.17 14.71
N LEU A 420 -31.32 -8.72 14.42
CA LEU A 420 -30.13 -8.00 13.94
C LEU A 420 -30.16 -8.01 12.40
N THR A 421 -30.24 -6.83 11.79
CA THR A 421 -30.32 -6.65 10.33
C THR A 421 -29.06 -5.99 9.81
N LEU A 422 -28.48 -6.55 8.74
CA LEU A 422 -27.36 -5.99 8.00
C LEU A 422 -27.87 -5.49 6.64
N TYR A 423 -27.67 -4.22 6.31
CA TYR A 423 -28.15 -3.61 5.07
C TYR A 423 -27.10 -2.70 4.42
N GLN A 424 -27.16 -2.60 3.10
CA GLN A 424 -26.31 -1.71 2.30
C GLN A 424 -27.05 -0.46 1.83
N SER A 425 -28.37 -0.55 1.73
CA SER A 425 -29.28 0.55 1.43
C SER A 425 -30.65 0.23 2.01
N PRO A 426 -31.60 1.18 2.05
CA PRO A 426 -32.97 0.91 2.46
C PRO A 426 -33.65 -0.19 1.63
N GLN A 427 -33.16 -0.45 0.41
CA GLN A 427 -33.71 -1.44 -0.52
C GLN A 427 -32.95 -2.78 -0.47
N LEU A 428 -31.67 -2.79 -0.07
CA LEU A 428 -30.85 -4.01 -0.03
C LEU A 428 -30.48 -4.40 1.40
N CYS A 429 -31.16 -5.44 1.88
CA CYS A 429 -30.83 -6.16 3.10
C CYS A 429 -29.94 -7.36 2.75
N LEU A 430 -28.72 -7.40 3.29
CA LEU A 430 -27.78 -8.51 3.05
C LEU A 430 -28.16 -9.75 3.87
N GLN A 431 -28.46 -9.55 5.16
CA GLN A 431 -28.68 -10.64 6.08
C GLN A 431 -29.56 -10.19 7.25
N ARG A 432 -30.41 -11.09 7.73
CA ARG A 432 -31.19 -10.91 8.96
C ARG A 432 -30.92 -12.09 9.89
N PHE A 433 -30.79 -11.79 11.17
CA PHE A 433 -30.65 -12.77 12.23
C PHE A 433 -31.78 -12.54 13.22
N LEU A 434 -32.76 -13.44 13.25
CA LEU A 434 -33.80 -13.40 14.27
C LEU A 434 -33.16 -13.69 15.63
N ASN A 435 -33.43 -12.85 16.63
CA ASN A 435 -32.85 -13.02 17.96
C ASN A 435 -33.19 -14.40 18.57
N ALA A 436 -34.34 -14.97 18.20
CA ALA A 436 -34.77 -16.30 18.64
C ALA A 436 -33.82 -17.41 18.16
N ASP A 437 -33.26 -17.26 16.96
CA ASP A 437 -32.51 -18.30 16.25
C ASP A 437 -31.00 -18.23 16.54
N ILE A 438 -30.51 -17.08 17.03
CA ILE A 438 -29.13 -16.90 17.45
C ILE A 438 -28.83 -17.82 18.64
N SER A 439 -27.96 -18.81 18.45
CA SER A 439 -27.51 -19.70 19.51
C SER A 439 -26.28 -19.16 20.23
N ASP A 440 -25.37 -18.51 19.50
CA ASP A 440 -24.10 -18.01 20.04
C ASP A 440 -23.55 -16.85 19.20
N ILE A 441 -22.82 -15.94 19.84
CA ILE A 441 -22.06 -14.87 19.17
C ILE A 441 -20.69 -14.81 19.84
N SER A 442 -19.63 -14.88 19.04
CA SER A 442 -18.25 -14.99 19.53
C SER A 442 -17.26 -14.22 18.67
N VAL A 443 -16.13 -13.81 19.25
CA VAL A 443 -15.00 -13.30 18.46
C VAL A 443 -14.25 -14.48 17.86
N ALA A 444 -14.18 -14.53 16.53
CA ALA A 444 -13.56 -15.61 15.76
C ALA A 444 -12.16 -15.25 15.25
N GLY A 445 -11.87 -13.95 15.08
CA GLY A 445 -10.59 -13.47 14.59
C GLY A 445 -10.29 -12.05 15.05
N LEU A 446 -9.04 -11.81 15.43
CA LEU A 446 -8.53 -10.47 15.64
C LEU A 446 -8.03 -9.91 14.32
N SER A 447 -8.09 -8.59 14.15
CA SER A 447 -7.53 -7.94 12.97
C SER A 447 -6.04 -8.26 12.83
N THR A 448 -5.62 -8.67 11.63
CA THR A 448 -4.21 -8.77 11.25
C THR A 448 -3.56 -7.40 11.04
N ASP A 449 -4.40 -6.43 10.72
CA ASP A 449 -4.14 -5.04 10.39
C ASP A 449 -3.90 -4.30 11.73
N THR A 450 -2.66 -3.79 11.93
CA THR A 450 -2.21 -3.20 13.20
C THR A 450 -2.81 -1.82 13.46
N GLY A 451 -3.83 -1.76 14.32
CA GLY A 451 -4.52 -0.52 14.69
C GLY A 451 -5.96 -0.47 14.21
N SER A 452 -6.40 -1.48 13.45
CA SER A 452 -7.80 -1.62 13.10
C SER A 452 -8.67 -1.93 14.35
N PRO A 453 -9.80 -1.23 14.50
CA PRO A 453 -10.80 -1.40 15.56
C PRO A 453 -11.72 -2.60 15.27
N PHE A 454 -11.66 -3.16 14.06
CA PHE A 454 -12.57 -4.20 13.61
C PHE A 454 -12.07 -5.56 14.09
N VAL A 455 -12.98 -6.35 14.63
CA VAL A 455 -12.76 -7.77 14.93
C VAL A 455 -13.72 -8.61 14.11
N GLU A 456 -13.28 -9.81 13.72
CA GLU A 456 -14.15 -10.80 13.10
C GLU A 456 -14.94 -11.49 14.20
N ILE A 457 -16.26 -11.41 14.12
CA ILE A 457 -17.18 -12.17 14.97
C ILE A 457 -17.88 -13.26 14.16
N GLU A 458 -18.14 -14.37 14.82
CA GLU A 458 -18.96 -15.47 14.33
C GLU A 458 -20.32 -15.44 15.05
N ILE A 459 -21.39 -15.34 14.27
CA ILE A 459 -22.78 -15.46 14.72
C ILE A 459 -23.27 -16.85 14.32
N ALA A 460 -23.58 -17.68 15.31
CA ALA A 460 -24.21 -18.98 15.11
C ALA A 460 -25.73 -18.80 15.18
N SER A 461 -26.42 -19.09 14.07
CA SER A 461 -27.89 -18.99 13.93
C SER A 461 -28.37 -20.13 13.02
N ASP A 462 -29.49 -20.78 13.35
CA ASP A 462 -30.08 -21.86 12.54
C ASP A 462 -29.08 -22.96 12.12
N ASN A 463 -28.19 -23.37 13.03
CA ASN A 463 -27.09 -24.32 12.78
C ASN A 463 -26.10 -23.89 11.68
N ARG A 464 -26.08 -22.61 11.31
CA ARG A 464 -25.09 -22.00 10.41
C ARG A 464 -24.23 -21.00 11.18
N LYS A 465 -23.00 -20.84 10.72
CA LYS A 465 -22.03 -19.89 11.26
C LYS A 465 -21.79 -18.79 10.24
N HIS A 466 -22.00 -17.55 10.65
CA HIS A 466 -21.85 -16.36 9.81
C HIS A 466 -20.71 -15.52 10.35
N ARG A 467 -19.74 -15.18 9.51
CA ARG A 467 -18.60 -14.34 9.89
C ARG A 467 -18.78 -12.91 9.39
N ILE A 468 -18.71 -11.97 10.30
CA ILE A 468 -18.81 -10.54 10.01
C ILE A 468 -17.75 -9.77 10.79
N SER A 469 -17.27 -8.67 10.23
CA SER A 469 -16.31 -7.78 10.89
C SER A 469 -17.02 -6.53 11.40
N LEU A 470 -16.82 -6.22 12.68
CA LEU A 470 -17.44 -5.10 13.40
C LEU A 470 -16.45 -4.44 14.34
N ALA A 471 -16.65 -3.15 14.64
CA ALA A 471 -15.88 -2.48 15.68
C ALA A 471 -16.02 -3.22 17.02
N TYR A 472 -14.91 -3.44 17.71
CA TYR A 472 -14.87 -4.23 18.95
C TYR A 472 -15.85 -3.71 20.02
N ASP A 473 -15.99 -2.39 20.15
CA ASP A 473 -16.88 -1.75 21.12
C ASP A 473 -18.37 -2.08 20.93
N GLU A 474 -18.78 -2.43 19.69
CA GLU A 474 -20.15 -2.79 19.37
C GLU A 474 -20.47 -4.27 19.71
N VAL A 475 -19.44 -5.13 19.81
CA VAL A 475 -19.59 -6.57 20.00
C VAL A 475 -20.32 -6.89 21.30
N GLN A 476 -19.93 -6.24 22.41
CA GLN A 476 -20.58 -6.43 23.71
C GLN A 476 -22.07 -6.09 23.65
N GLY A 477 -22.42 -4.99 22.99
CA GLY A 477 -23.81 -4.53 22.86
C GLY A 477 -24.66 -5.52 22.05
N ILE A 478 -24.11 -6.08 20.99
CA ILE A 478 -24.81 -7.07 20.14
C ILE A 478 -25.04 -8.38 20.90
N ILE A 479 -24.02 -8.91 21.60
CA ILE A 479 -24.15 -10.12 22.41
C ILE A 479 -25.24 -9.95 23.47
N HIS A 480 -25.20 -8.82 24.20
CA HIS A 480 -26.15 -8.54 25.26
C HIS A 480 -27.59 -8.45 24.73
N LYS A 481 -27.81 -7.69 23.65
CA LYS A 481 -29.14 -7.53 23.04
C LYS A 481 -29.67 -8.84 22.48
N ALA A 482 -28.84 -9.66 21.84
CA ALA A 482 -29.25 -10.96 21.32
C ALA A 482 -29.77 -11.86 22.44
N TYR A 483 -29.04 -11.94 23.56
CA TYR A 483 -29.48 -12.68 24.75
C TYR A 483 -30.76 -12.11 25.35
N TYR A 484 -30.78 -10.79 25.60
CA TYR A 484 -31.88 -10.10 26.25
C TYR A 484 -33.18 -10.31 25.45
N TYR A 485 -33.16 -10.02 24.16
CA TYR A 485 -34.35 -10.13 23.33
C TYR A 485 -34.82 -11.58 23.14
N LYS A 486 -33.90 -12.54 23.05
CA LYS A 486 -34.24 -13.97 22.99
C LYS A 486 -34.97 -14.45 24.24
N LYS A 487 -34.62 -13.93 25.42
CA LYS A 487 -35.10 -14.43 26.71
C LYS A 487 -36.17 -13.55 27.36
N ALA A 488 -36.29 -12.28 26.97
CA ALA A 488 -37.25 -11.32 27.54
C ALA A 488 -38.70 -11.81 27.43
N ALA A 489 -39.07 -12.44 26.29
CA ALA A 489 -40.41 -13.00 26.10
C ALA A 489 -40.75 -14.15 27.07
N LEU A 490 -39.74 -14.85 27.60
CA LEU A 490 -39.91 -15.93 28.57
C LEU A 490 -40.01 -15.42 30.00
N LEU A 491 -39.59 -14.18 30.26
CA LEU A 491 -39.52 -13.61 31.59
C LEU A 491 -40.85 -13.66 32.34
N PRO A 492 -42.02 -13.32 31.75
CA PRO A 492 -43.29 -13.39 32.47
C PRO A 492 -43.62 -14.80 32.98
N GLN A 493 -43.26 -15.84 32.20
CA GLN A 493 -43.58 -17.24 32.49
C GLN A 493 -42.52 -17.94 33.36
N THR A 494 -41.35 -17.31 33.57
CA THR A 494 -40.27 -17.92 34.34
C THR A 494 -40.54 -17.83 35.84
N ASP A 495 -40.39 -18.94 36.56
CA ASP A 495 -40.45 -18.97 38.03
C ASP A 495 -39.32 -18.09 38.61
N PRO A 496 -39.62 -17.05 39.42
CA PRO A 496 -38.61 -16.19 39.99
C PRO A 496 -37.57 -16.91 40.86
N LYS A 497 -37.93 -18.03 41.49
CA LYS A 497 -36.95 -18.86 42.22
C LYS A 497 -35.91 -19.44 41.29
N GLN A 498 -36.31 -19.85 40.08
CA GLN A 498 -35.38 -20.34 39.07
C GLN A 498 -34.47 -19.23 38.54
N LEU A 499 -34.95 -17.99 38.43
CA LEU A 499 -34.13 -16.83 38.07
C LEU A 499 -33.06 -16.56 39.12
N PHE A 500 -33.43 -16.56 40.41
CA PHE A 500 -32.47 -16.37 41.49
C PHE A 500 -31.43 -17.49 41.55
N LEU A 501 -31.84 -18.76 41.40
CA LEU A 501 -30.90 -19.87 41.31
C LEU A 501 -29.97 -19.76 40.09
N SER A 502 -30.49 -19.28 38.97
CA SER A 502 -29.67 -19.03 37.76
C SER A 502 -28.65 -17.93 38.01
N TRP A 503 -29.05 -16.84 38.69
CA TRP A 503 -28.11 -15.79 39.12
C TRP A 503 -27.03 -16.37 40.03
N GLY A 504 -27.40 -17.18 41.02
CA GLY A 504 -26.42 -17.81 41.92
C GLY A 504 -25.40 -18.70 41.20
N ARG A 505 -25.83 -19.49 40.21
CA ARG A 505 -24.93 -20.29 39.36
C ARG A 505 -23.97 -19.40 38.57
N VAL A 506 -24.49 -18.34 37.99
CA VAL A 506 -23.70 -17.44 37.13
C VAL A 506 -22.74 -16.57 37.95
N ALA A 507 -23.13 -16.16 39.15
CA ALA A 507 -22.27 -15.50 40.14
C ALA A 507 -21.14 -16.42 40.60
N ASN A 508 -21.43 -17.72 40.76
CA ASN A 508 -20.41 -18.73 41.03
C ASN A 508 -19.40 -18.83 39.88
N ASP A 509 -19.88 -18.96 38.64
CA ASP A 509 -19.01 -19.01 37.45
C ASP A 509 -18.11 -17.77 37.34
N PHE A 510 -18.65 -16.60 37.68
CA PHE A 510 -17.90 -15.35 37.74
C PHE A 510 -16.80 -15.40 38.80
N ALA A 511 -17.11 -15.84 40.02
CA ALA A 511 -16.13 -16.02 41.09
C ALA A 511 -15.03 -17.02 40.69
N LEU A 512 -15.42 -18.16 40.11
CA LEU A 512 -14.51 -19.20 39.65
C LEU A 512 -13.55 -18.71 38.57
N TYR A 513 -14.08 -18.02 37.55
CA TYR A 513 -13.25 -17.42 36.50
C TYR A 513 -12.19 -16.49 37.10
N HIS A 514 -12.61 -15.60 38.00
CA HIS A 514 -11.74 -14.60 38.58
C HIS A 514 -10.68 -15.21 39.51
N LEU A 515 -11.03 -16.21 40.32
CA LEU A 515 -10.11 -16.85 41.28
C LEU A 515 -9.20 -17.90 40.64
N PHE A 516 -9.69 -18.64 39.64
CA PHE A 516 -9.04 -19.87 39.16
C PHE A 516 -8.72 -19.86 37.67
N GLY A 517 -9.43 -19.10 36.83
CA GLY A 517 -9.26 -19.14 35.37
C GLY A 517 -7.85 -18.77 34.90
N GLN A 518 -7.22 -17.79 35.55
CA GLN A 518 -5.86 -17.36 35.22
C GLN A 518 -4.79 -18.42 35.52
N LEU A 519 -5.02 -19.33 36.47
CA LEU A 519 -4.08 -20.41 36.77
C LEU A 519 -4.02 -21.43 35.62
N ILE A 520 -5.16 -21.71 34.97
CA ILE A 520 -5.21 -22.52 33.74
C ILE A 520 -4.47 -21.81 32.60
N THR A 521 -4.65 -20.49 32.46
CA THR A 521 -3.90 -19.71 31.45
C THR A 521 -2.38 -19.78 31.69
N ILE A 522 -1.94 -19.78 32.95
CA ILE A 522 -0.53 -19.95 33.31
C ILE A 522 -0.04 -21.35 32.93
N GLU A 523 -0.82 -22.39 33.21
CA GLU A 523 -0.48 -23.77 32.85
C GLU A 523 -0.32 -23.94 31.32
N GLU A 524 -1.24 -23.38 30.52
CA GLU A 524 -1.15 -23.41 29.05
C GLU A 524 0.05 -22.59 28.54
N GLY A 525 0.33 -21.44 29.14
CA GLY A 525 1.50 -20.63 28.80
C GLY A 525 2.83 -21.34 29.08
N ILE A 526 2.90 -22.11 30.18
CA ILE A 526 4.06 -22.99 30.46
C ILE A 526 4.23 -24.03 29.35
N LYS A 527 3.15 -24.69 28.94
CA LYS A 527 3.16 -25.70 27.86
C LYS A 527 3.61 -25.07 26.54
N GLU A 528 3.07 -23.92 26.18
CA GLU A 528 3.40 -23.21 24.94
C GLU A 528 4.89 -22.82 24.88
N ILE A 529 5.41 -22.17 25.93
CA ILE A 529 6.83 -21.81 26.00
C ILE A 529 7.71 -23.07 25.97
N SER A 530 7.23 -24.16 26.56
CA SER A 530 7.95 -25.42 26.60
C SER A 530 8.07 -26.14 25.24
N LEU A 531 7.10 -25.95 24.35
CA LEU A 531 7.04 -26.59 23.03
C LEU A 531 7.77 -25.79 21.93
N LYS A 532 8.13 -24.53 22.18
CA LYS A 532 8.83 -23.67 21.20
C LYS A 532 10.26 -24.17 20.93
N LYS A 533 10.65 -24.22 19.65
CA LYS A 533 12.03 -24.53 19.20
C LYS A 533 12.96 -23.36 19.50
N GLN A 534 13.58 -23.36 20.70
CA GLN A 534 14.54 -22.36 21.16
C GLN A 534 15.65 -23.03 21.98
N SER A 535 16.76 -22.33 22.26
CA SER A 535 17.78 -22.85 23.17
C SER A 535 17.23 -22.98 24.60
N VAL A 536 17.76 -23.95 25.36
CA VAL A 536 17.32 -24.23 26.74
C VAL A 536 17.43 -22.99 27.63
N GLU A 537 18.52 -22.22 27.49
CA GLU A 537 18.72 -20.97 28.24
C GLU A 537 17.62 -19.93 27.97
N ILE A 538 17.31 -19.66 26.70
CA ILE A 538 16.28 -18.67 26.33
C ILE A 538 14.90 -19.14 26.83
N LYS A 539 14.60 -20.43 26.63
CA LYS A 539 13.37 -21.05 27.12
C LYS A 539 13.22 -20.92 28.63
N ASN A 540 14.28 -21.22 29.39
CA ASN A 540 14.23 -21.21 30.85
C ASN A 540 14.12 -19.79 31.41
N ARG A 541 14.81 -18.81 30.80
CA ARG A 541 14.62 -17.39 31.15
C ARG A 541 13.21 -16.90 30.83
N ASN A 542 12.64 -17.30 29.70
CA ASN A 542 11.25 -16.96 29.34
C ASN A 542 10.25 -17.55 30.34
N LEU A 543 10.43 -18.82 30.74
CA LEU A 543 9.60 -19.49 31.73
C LEU A 543 9.69 -18.82 33.11
N VAL A 544 10.89 -18.48 33.58
CA VAL A 544 11.08 -17.79 34.87
C VAL A 544 10.37 -16.43 34.86
N ASN A 545 10.54 -15.63 33.81
CA ASN A 545 9.89 -14.32 33.69
C ASN A 545 8.37 -14.43 33.60
N PHE A 546 7.87 -15.32 32.74
CA PHE A 546 6.45 -15.58 32.59
C PHE A 546 5.82 -16.01 33.91
N LEU A 547 6.39 -17.02 34.57
CA LEU A 547 5.83 -17.60 35.78
C LEU A 547 5.88 -16.62 36.96
N TYR A 548 7.00 -15.90 37.13
CA TYR A 548 7.16 -14.94 38.22
C TYR A 548 6.13 -13.80 38.14
N HIS A 549 6.04 -13.14 36.96
CA HIS A 549 5.10 -12.04 36.79
C HIS A 549 3.64 -12.53 36.85
N SER A 550 3.40 -13.77 36.43
CA SER A 550 2.08 -14.41 36.50
C SER A 550 1.59 -14.72 37.88
N ILE A 551 2.45 -15.26 38.72
CA ILE A 551 2.14 -15.52 40.12
C ILE A 551 1.90 -14.21 40.87
N GLN A 552 2.76 -13.22 40.65
CA GLN A 552 2.62 -11.88 41.24
C GLN A 552 1.29 -11.22 40.88
N ALA A 553 0.87 -11.25 39.62
CA ALA A 553 -0.41 -10.73 39.20
C ALA A 553 -1.57 -11.51 39.83
N GLN A 554 -1.50 -12.84 39.84
CA GLN A 554 -2.56 -13.69 40.38
C GLN A 554 -2.78 -13.49 41.89
N LYS A 555 -1.71 -13.36 42.68
CA LYS A 555 -1.81 -13.07 44.12
C LYS A 555 -2.54 -11.75 44.39
N LYS A 556 -2.18 -10.69 43.66
CA LYS A 556 -2.83 -9.37 43.78
C LYS A 556 -4.30 -9.43 43.37
N ARG A 557 -4.60 -10.17 42.30
CA ARG A 557 -5.96 -10.37 41.81
C ARG A 557 -6.82 -11.12 42.84
N MET A 558 -6.28 -12.15 43.48
CA MET A 558 -6.96 -12.88 44.56
C MET A 558 -7.33 -11.97 45.73
N ASP A 559 -6.43 -11.08 46.15
CA ASP A 559 -6.73 -10.08 47.18
C ASP A 559 -7.89 -9.18 46.79
N GLN A 560 -7.86 -8.67 45.55
CA GLN A 560 -8.92 -7.82 45.03
C GLN A 560 -10.26 -8.56 44.98
N ILE A 561 -10.31 -9.79 44.47
CA ILE A 561 -11.56 -10.54 44.35
C ILE A 561 -12.12 -10.89 45.72
N ALA A 562 -11.29 -11.38 46.64
CA ALA A 562 -11.74 -11.74 47.98
C ALA A 562 -12.35 -10.55 48.72
N ILE A 563 -11.85 -9.33 48.49
CA ILE A 563 -12.34 -8.10 49.12
C ILE A 563 -13.55 -7.52 48.38
N TYR A 564 -13.44 -7.32 47.06
CA TYR A 564 -14.38 -6.52 46.28
C TYR A 564 -15.53 -7.32 45.67
N LEU A 565 -15.42 -8.65 45.50
CA LEU A 565 -16.54 -9.46 44.99
C LEU A 565 -17.73 -9.50 45.96
N PRO A 566 -17.55 -9.78 47.26
CA PRO A 566 -18.65 -9.70 48.20
C PRO A 566 -19.23 -8.28 48.31
N ALA A 567 -18.36 -7.27 48.28
CA ALA A 567 -18.78 -5.86 48.35
C ALA A 567 -19.60 -5.44 47.12
N LEU A 568 -19.23 -5.92 45.92
CA LEU A 568 -20.00 -5.69 44.69
C LEU A 568 -21.40 -6.29 44.83
N PHE A 569 -21.51 -7.56 45.22
CA PHE A 569 -22.80 -8.21 45.42
C PHE A 569 -23.64 -7.48 46.47
N GLU A 570 -23.02 -7.06 47.58
CA GLU A 570 -23.70 -6.30 48.63
C GLU A 570 -24.26 -4.98 48.10
N GLN A 571 -23.45 -4.23 47.34
CA GLN A 571 -23.86 -2.94 46.79
C GLN A 571 -25.00 -3.10 45.77
N GLU A 572 -24.90 -4.09 44.88
CA GLU A 572 -25.92 -4.37 43.88
C GLU A 572 -27.23 -4.81 44.53
N ASP A 573 -27.19 -5.71 45.51
CA ASP A 573 -28.36 -6.23 46.19
C ASP A 573 -28.99 -5.20 47.14
N ARG A 574 -28.17 -4.38 47.82
CA ARG A 574 -28.67 -3.25 48.62
C ARG A 574 -29.41 -2.25 47.74
N LYS A 575 -28.83 -1.91 46.58
CA LYS A 575 -29.47 -1.02 45.61
C LYS A 575 -30.78 -1.62 45.11
N LEU A 576 -30.82 -2.91 44.82
CA LEU A 576 -32.02 -3.58 44.30
C LEU A 576 -33.12 -3.71 45.37
N LEU A 577 -32.82 -4.29 46.52
CA LEU A 577 -33.81 -4.56 47.58
C LEU A 577 -34.36 -3.28 48.22
N SER A 578 -33.58 -2.20 48.26
CA SER A 578 -34.07 -0.90 48.74
C SER A 578 -35.17 -0.31 47.86
N THR A 579 -35.22 -0.64 46.56
CA THR A 579 -36.30 -0.18 45.66
C THR A 579 -37.66 -0.78 46.01
N VAL A 580 -37.67 -1.92 46.71
CA VAL A 580 -38.89 -2.62 47.18
C VAL A 580 -39.03 -2.58 48.71
N GLY A 581 -38.28 -1.69 49.38
CA GLY A 581 -38.41 -1.45 50.83
C GLY A 581 -37.85 -2.55 51.74
N VAL A 582 -37.02 -3.46 51.23
CA VAL A 582 -36.39 -4.53 52.03
C VAL A 582 -34.98 -4.11 52.44
N SER A 583 -34.69 -4.19 53.75
CA SER A 583 -33.33 -4.00 54.28
C SER A 583 -32.48 -5.25 54.04
N LEU A 584 -31.27 -5.06 53.55
CA LEU A 584 -30.30 -6.13 53.34
C LEU A 584 -29.62 -6.54 54.66
N ASP A 585 -29.53 -7.85 54.92
CA ASP A 585 -28.66 -8.40 55.98
C ASP A 585 -27.22 -8.53 55.45
N ASP A 586 -26.29 -7.77 56.03
CA ASP A 586 -24.89 -7.71 55.60
C ASP A 586 -24.06 -8.90 56.10
N ARG A 587 -24.59 -9.72 57.01
CA ARG A 587 -23.86 -10.87 57.60
C ARG A 587 -23.44 -11.89 56.56
N ALA A 588 -24.31 -12.19 55.58
CA ALA A 588 -24.03 -13.16 54.54
C ALA A 588 -22.81 -12.75 53.68
N TYR A 589 -22.72 -11.47 53.34
CA TYR A 589 -21.61 -10.90 52.55
C TYR A 589 -20.30 -10.91 53.32
N LYS A 590 -20.33 -10.56 54.61
CA LYS A 590 -19.16 -10.62 55.49
C LYS A 590 -18.65 -12.06 55.68
N GLN A 591 -19.56 -13.02 55.86
CA GLN A 591 -19.20 -14.44 55.96
C GLN A 591 -18.59 -14.95 54.65
N PHE A 592 -19.20 -14.62 53.51
CA PHE A 592 -18.66 -14.97 52.20
C PHE A 592 -17.28 -14.35 51.96
N GLN A 593 -17.08 -13.08 52.34
CA GLN A 593 -15.78 -12.41 52.30
C GLN A 593 -14.72 -13.14 53.13
N GLN A 594 -15.04 -13.52 54.37
CA GLN A 594 -14.12 -14.28 55.23
C GLN A 594 -13.75 -15.64 54.62
N GLN A 595 -14.72 -16.34 54.03
CA GLN A 595 -14.47 -17.61 53.35
C GLN A 595 -13.54 -17.41 52.13
N LEU A 596 -13.79 -16.41 51.29
CA LEU A 596 -12.91 -16.09 50.16
C LEU A 596 -11.50 -15.68 50.59
N ILE A 597 -11.36 -14.88 51.65
CA ILE A 597 -10.05 -14.53 52.24
C ILE A 597 -9.33 -15.79 52.72
N GLY A 598 -10.04 -16.72 53.36
CA GLY A 598 -9.49 -18.02 53.77
C GLY A 598 -8.94 -18.83 52.59
N ILE A 599 -9.76 -19.01 51.55
CA ILE A 599 -9.39 -19.75 50.34
C ILE A 599 -8.18 -19.09 49.65
N THR A 600 -8.25 -17.79 49.41
CA THR A 600 -7.17 -17.05 48.73
C THR A 600 -5.89 -17.00 49.55
N SER A 601 -5.95 -16.91 50.87
CA SER A 601 -4.77 -16.96 51.74
C SER A 601 -4.03 -18.30 51.62
N GLN A 602 -4.77 -19.41 51.64
CA GLN A 602 -4.19 -20.75 51.45
C GLN A 602 -3.57 -20.91 50.06
N LEU A 603 -4.27 -20.46 49.02
CA LEU A 603 -3.78 -20.56 47.65
C LEU A 603 -2.54 -19.67 47.41
N LYS A 604 -2.52 -18.45 47.96
CA LYS A 604 -1.34 -17.57 47.94
C LYS A 604 -0.14 -18.18 48.65
N ARG A 605 -0.35 -18.95 49.73
CA ARG A 605 0.71 -19.67 50.45
C ARG A 605 1.36 -20.73 49.54
N THR A 606 0.57 -21.49 48.78
CA THR A 606 1.12 -22.44 47.81
C THR A 606 1.84 -21.73 46.66
N LEU A 607 1.26 -20.64 46.13
CA LEU A 607 1.91 -19.85 45.09
C LEU A 607 3.23 -19.21 45.56
N TYR A 608 3.37 -18.91 46.85
CA TYR A 608 4.60 -18.41 47.44
C TYR A 608 5.75 -19.43 47.36
N GLU A 609 5.48 -20.74 47.42
CA GLU A 609 6.51 -21.77 47.25
C GLU A 609 7.10 -21.72 45.84
N THR A 610 6.23 -21.54 44.84
CA THR A 610 6.64 -21.38 43.44
C THR A 610 7.42 -20.06 43.25
N GLU A 611 6.90 -18.96 43.78
CA GLU A 611 7.57 -17.65 43.73
C GLU A 611 8.94 -17.66 44.43
N SER A 612 9.04 -18.29 45.60
CA SER A 612 10.28 -18.37 46.38
C SER A 612 11.35 -19.15 45.62
N ALA A 613 10.97 -20.23 44.92
CA ALA A 613 11.89 -20.93 44.02
C ALA A 613 12.39 -20.02 42.89
N LEU A 614 11.52 -19.21 42.27
CA LEU A 614 11.89 -18.27 41.21
C LEU A 614 12.77 -17.11 41.72
N LEU A 615 12.55 -16.62 42.93
CA LEU A 615 13.35 -15.55 43.54
C LEU A 615 14.81 -15.97 43.79
N ALA A 616 15.09 -17.27 43.93
CA ALA A 616 16.44 -17.80 44.02
C ALA A 616 17.25 -17.63 42.72
N VAL A 617 16.59 -17.30 41.60
CA VAL A 617 17.16 -17.00 40.29
C VAL A 617 16.80 -15.58 39.82
N SER A 618 16.73 -14.63 40.76
CA SER A 618 16.36 -13.23 40.50
C SER A 618 17.22 -12.53 39.43
N PHE A 619 18.44 -12.98 39.19
CA PHE A 619 19.30 -12.49 38.09
C PHE A 619 18.69 -12.73 36.69
N ALA A 620 17.81 -13.72 36.55
CA ALA A 620 17.09 -14.03 35.31
C ALA A 620 15.75 -13.29 35.19
N ILE A 621 15.28 -12.61 36.25
CA ILE A 621 14.01 -11.89 36.28
C ILE A 621 14.21 -10.46 35.76
N ILE A 622 13.50 -10.11 34.70
CA ILE A 622 13.48 -8.78 34.09
C ILE A 622 12.50 -7.88 34.85
N PRO A 623 12.93 -6.70 35.35
CA PRO A 623 12.06 -5.76 36.04
C PRO A 623 10.89 -5.27 35.16
N ARG A 624 9.69 -5.11 35.75
CA ARG A 624 8.46 -4.68 35.04
C ARG A 624 8.61 -3.36 34.29
N VAL A 625 9.28 -2.36 34.87
CA VAL A 625 9.51 -1.05 34.23
C VAL A 625 10.25 -1.18 32.91
N LYS A 626 11.23 -2.09 32.83
CA LYS A 626 11.97 -2.36 31.59
C LYS A 626 11.09 -3.10 30.58
N MET A 627 10.22 -4.00 31.05
CA MET A 627 9.30 -4.73 30.19
C MET A 627 8.22 -3.81 29.60
N GLU A 628 7.63 -2.93 30.42
CA GLU A 628 6.71 -1.88 29.99
C GLU A 628 7.41 -0.89 29.07
N GLN A 629 8.66 -0.49 29.31
CA GLN A 629 9.44 0.34 28.40
C GLN A 629 9.76 -0.37 27.06
N PHE A 630 10.08 -1.67 27.06
CA PHE A 630 10.27 -2.45 25.82
C PHE A 630 8.97 -2.63 25.03
N ILE A 631 7.85 -2.86 25.73
CA ILE A 631 6.51 -2.91 25.15
C ILE A 631 6.15 -1.51 24.62
N ASN A 632 6.35 -0.45 25.41
CA ASN A 632 6.12 0.97 25.12
C ASN A 632 7.04 1.56 24.06
N GLU A 633 8.27 1.09 23.86
CA GLU A 633 9.14 1.54 22.76
C GLU A 633 8.74 0.91 21.43
N ARG A 634 8.20 -0.32 21.46
CA ARG A 634 7.53 -0.93 20.30
C ARG A 634 6.12 -0.41 20.07
N THR A 635 5.43 0.06 21.11
CA THR A 635 4.09 0.66 21.02
C THR A 635 4.10 2.18 20.88
N SER A 636 5.15 2.94 21.21
CA SER A 636 5.20 4.41 21.08
C SER A 636 5.40 4.88 19.64
N LYS A 637 5.99 4.03 18.77
CA LYS A 637 5.85 4.18 17.30
C LYS A 637 4.44 3.85 16.79
N ARG A 638 3.51 3.42 17.67
CA ARG A 638 2.15 2.92 17.38
C ARG A 638 1.04 3.52 18.28
N TYR A 639 1.30 4.56 19.09
CA TYR A 639 0.35 5.06 20.11
C TYR A 639 -0.11 6.50 19.85
N LYS A 640 -1.06 6.67 18.91
CA LYS A 640 -1.97 7.83 18.89
C LYS A 640 -3.46 7.46 18.85
N ALA A 641 -3.81 6.17 18.90
CA ALA A 641 -5.21 5.72 18.82
C ALA A 641 -5.75 5.01 20.09
N ALA A 642 -4.95 4.90 21.16
CA ALA A 642 -5.35 4.24 22.42
C ALA A 642 -5.60 5.24 23.57
N ALA A 643 -6.24 6.38 23.26
CA ALA A 643 -6.65 7.37 24.27
C ALA A 643 -8.15 7.32 24.62
N GLY A 644 -8.92 6.43 23.98
CA GLY A 644 -10.39 6.37 24.12
C GLY A 644 -10.95 5.40 25.17
N VAL A 645 -10.14 4.53 25.77
CA VAL A 645 -10.67 3.42 26.61
C VAL A 645 -10.53 3.68 28.13
N ALA A 646 -10.09 4.88 28.53
CA ALA A 646 -10.00 5.24 29.95
C ALA A 646 -11.35 5.55 30.64
N VAL A 647 -12.48 5.57 29.91
CA VAL A 647 -13.73 6.17 30.43
C VAL A 647 -14.91 5.19 30.59
N LEU A 648 -14.91 4.00 29.97
CA LEU A 648 -16.09 3.11 30.02
C LEU A 648 -15.96 1.88 30.95
N GLY A 649 -14.83 1.72 31.65
CA GLY A 649 -14.67 0.72 32.72
C GLY A 649 -15.10 1.19 34.13
N LEU A 650 -15.59 2.43 34.27
CA LEU A 650 -15.77 3.09 35.57
C LEU A 650 -17.06 2.76 36.33
N PHE A 651 -17.86 1.80 35.88
CA PHE A 651 -19.11 1.46 36.59
C PHE A 651 -19.16 0.11 37.30
N HIS A 652 -18.14 -0.75 37.22
CA HIS A 652 -18.09 -1.96 38.07
C HIS A 652 -16.70 -2.13 38.72
N PRO A 653 -16.58 -2.06 40.07
CA PRO A 653 -15.31 -2.08 40.81
C PRO A 653 -14.47 -3.36 40.72
N LEU A 654 -14.86 -4.33 39.87
CA LEU A 654 -14.12 -5.59 39.65
C LEU A 654 -13.61 -5.80 38.22
N ALA A 655 -13.93 -4.89 37.29
CA ALA A 655 -13.40 -4.92 35.93
C ALA A 655 -12.02 -4.24 35.87
N LEU A 656 -11.03 -4.77 36.60
CA LEU A 656 -9.63 -4.37 36.43
C LEU A 656 -8.99 -5.23 35.33
N PRO A 657 -8.45 -4.64 34.25
CA PRO A 657 -7.70 -5.38 33.24
C PRO A 657 -6.28 -5.54 33.74
N VAL A 658 -6.03 -6.60 34.52
CA VAL A 658 -4.69 -7.17 34.65
C VAL A 658 -4.78 -8.67 34.38
N SER A 659 -5.39 -9.05 33.25
CA SER A 659 -5.03 -10.31 32.63
C SER A 659 -3.62 -10.14 32.09
N ILE A 660 -2.74 -11.10 32.36
CA ILE A 660 -1.47 -11.16 31.67
C ILE A 660 -1.81 -11.58 30.25
N PRO A 661 -1.50 -10.76 29.22
CA PRO A 661 -1.79 -11.15 27.86
C PRO A 661 -1.05 -12.44 27.59
N ALA A 662 -1.80 -13.53 27.41
CA ALA A 662 -1.26 -14.86 27.18
C ALA A 662 -0.39 -14.90 25.90
N ALA A 663 -0.55 -13.91 25.00
CA ALA A 663 0.23 -13.74 23.78
C ALA A 663 1.45 -12.79 23.90
N GLY A 664 1.67 -12.14 25.05
CA GLY A 664 2.55 -10.96 25.17
C GLY A 664 4.07 -11.19 25.35
N PHE A 665 4.55 -12.43 25.43
CA PHE A 665 5.98 -12.71 25.74
C PHE A 665 6.89 -12.92 24.52
N MET A 666 6.41 -12.75 23.28
CA MET A 666 7.19 -13.08 22.08
C MET A 666 8.22 -12.01 21.62
N ALA A 667 8.58 -11.02 22.44
CA ALA A 667 9.32 -9.84 21.98
C ALA A 667 10.66 -9.52 22.68
N LEU A 668 11.32 -10.48 23.34
CA LEU A 668 12.60 -10.24 24.03
C LEU A 668 13.73 -11.07 23.43
N ASN A 669 14.11 -10.75 22.19
CA ASN A 669 15.36 -11.22 21.57
C ASN A 669 16.06 -10.04 20.90
N ALA A 670 16.69 -9.18 21.70
CA ALA A 670 17.70 -8.24 21.24
C ALA A 670 18.41 -7.62 22.43
N TYR A 671 19.37 -8.32 23.04
CA TYR A 671 20.61 -7.70 23.48
C TYR A 671 21.62 -8.73 24.02
N PHE A 672 22.90 -8.36 23.87
CA PHE A 672 24.11 -8.95 24.43
C PHE A 672 24.80 -10.04 23.58
N ALA A 673 25.55 -9.55 22.59
CA ALA A 673 26.81 -10.16 22.19
C ALA A 673 27.91 -9.08 22.24
N LYS A 674 28.89 -9.26 23.12
CA LYS A 674 30.30 -9.02 22.78
C LYS A 674 31.18 -9.67 23.84
N GLY A 675 32.12 -10.46 23.34
CA GLY A 675 33.09 -11.21 24.13
C GLY A 675 34.24 -10.33 24.56
N ASP A 676 34.69 -10.56 25.79
CA ASP A 676 36.09 -10.86 26.13
C ASP A 676 36.26 -11.07 27.65
N MET A 677 35.46 -11.98 28.24
CA MET A 677 35.58 -12.48 29.64
C MET A 677 35.40 -14.02 29.75
N ILE A 678 35.67 -14.74 28.66
CA ILE A 678 35.05 -16.04 28.33
C ILE A 678 35.39 -17.21 29.27
N LYS A 679 36.54 -17.26 29.97
CA LYS A 679 36.91 -18.49 30.72
C LYS A 679 36.52 -18.54 32.21
N GLN A 680 36.36 -17.39 32.87
CA GLN A 680 35.77 -17.32 34.22
C GLN A 680 34.25 -17.10 34.17
N GLU A 681 33.77 -16.45 33.11
CA GLU A 681 32.35 -16.23 32.87
C GLU A 681 31.65 -17.51 32.39
N ASP A 682 32.30 -18.43 31.68
CA ASP A 682 31.70 -19.73 31.32
C ASP A 682 31.38 -20.62 32.53
N ILE A 683 32.27 -20.70 33.53
CA ILE A 683 32.00 -21.48 34.76
C ILE A 683 30.91 -20.81 35.59
N ARG A 684 30.91 -19.47 35.65
CA ARG A 684 29.86 -18.71 36.33
C ARG A 684 28.51 -18.80 35.61
N HIS A 685 28.51 -18.74 34.27
CA HIS A 685 27.35 -18.88 33.40
C HIS A 685 26.80 -20.30 33.48
N GLN A 686 27.63 -21.34 33.44
CA GLN A 686 27.22 -22.73 33.66
C GLN A 686 26.63 -22.94 35.06
N ASN A 687 27.24 -22.37 36.11
CA ASN A 687 26.67 -22.44 37.47
C ASN A 687 25.36 -21.65 37.58
N GLU A 688 25.25 -20.48 36.94
CA GLU A 688 24.01 -19.69 36.87
C GLU A 688 22.95 -20.44 36.06
N MET A 689 23.31 -21.17 35.00
CA MET A 689 22.41 -22.03 34.21
C MET A 689 21.94 -23.25 35.01
N HIS A 690 22.83 -23.95 35.71
CA HIS A 690 22.41 -25.06 36.57
C HIS A 690 21.51 -24.62 37.72
N ARG A 691 21.76 -23.43 38.30
CA ARG A 691 20.86 -22.82 39.27
C ARG A 691 19.53 -22.44 38.62
N LEU A 692 19.55 -21.84 37.42
CA LEU A 692 18.36 -21.52 36.65
C LEU A 692 17.49 -22.76 36.42
N ASP A 693 18.09 -23.84 35.92
CA ASP A 693 17.41 -25.09 35.62
C ASP A 693 16.83 -25.74 36.87
N PHE A 694 17.62 -25.86 37.95
CA PHE A 694 17.18 -26.47 39.20
C PHE A 694 16.00 -25.73 39.83
N TYR A 695 16.11 -24.40 39.97
CA TYR A 695 15.07 -23.60 40.60
C TYR A 695 13.84 -23.42 39.70
N LEU A 696 14.01 -23.40 38.38
CA LEU A 696 12.88 -23.45 37.45
C LEU A 696 12.15 -24.79 37.54
N LEU A 697 12.85 -25.93 37.55
CA LEU A 697 12.22 -27.24 37.72
C LEU A 697 11.48 -27.34 39.04
N LYS A 698 12.08 -26.85 40.12
CA LYS A 698 11.42 -26.76 41.44
C LYS A 698 10.16 -25.89 41.38
N ALA A 699 10.21 -24.74 40.71
CA ALA A 699 9.05 -23.87 40.55
C ALA A 699 7.95 -24.54 39.71
N LEU A 700 8.31 -25.19 38.60
CA LEU A 700 7.36 -25.92 37.75
C LEU A 700 6.71 -27.10 38.49
N ASP A 701 7.47 -27.84 39.29
CA ASP A 701 6.97 -28.95 40.11
C ASP A 701 6.02 -28.46 41.22
N SER A 702 6.38 -27.38 41.92
CA SER A 702 5.47 -26.74 42.90
C SER A 702 4.17 -26.23 42.26
N PHE A 703 4.26 -25.66 41.06
CA PHE A 703 3.08 -25.20 40.31
C PHE A 703 2.23 -26.37 39.80
N ASP A 704 2.85 -27.43 39.29
CA ASP A 704 2.18 -28.65 38.86
C ASP A 704 1.47 -29.35 40.02
N HIS A 705 2.12 -29.41 41.20
CA HIS A 705 1.51 -29.93 42.43
C HIS A 705 0.27 -29.11 42.84
N LEU A 706 0.35 -27.77 42.79
CA LEU A 706 -0.80 -26.89 43.00
C LEU A 706 -1.94 -27.26 42.04
N MET A 707 -1.67 -27.35 40.73
CA MET A 707 -2.69 -27.59 39.71
C MET A 707 -3.34 -28.99 39.81
N LYS A 708 -2.56 -30.03 40.11
CA LYS A 708 -3.07 -31.42 40.17
C LYS A 708 -3.75 -31.77 41.49
N THR A 709 -3.26 -31.22 42.59
CA THR A 709 -3.65 -31.68 43.94
C THR A 709 -4.56 -30.68 44.65
N LEU A 710 -4.13 -29.42 44.73
CA LEU A 710 -4.77 -28.42 45.59
C LEU A 710 -5.84 -27.60 44.86
N TYR A 711 -5.64 -27.37 43.56
CA TYR A 711 -6.54 -26.59 42.72
C TYR A 711 -7.96 -27.19 42.64
N PRO A 712 -8.17 -28.51 42.42
CA PRO A 712 -9.51 -29.12 42.49
C PRO A 712 -10.21 -28.91 43.85
N TYR A 713 -9.45 -29.00 44.94
CA TYR A 713 -9.95 -28.80 46.30
C TYR A 713 -10.41 -27.36 46.51
N PHE A 714 -9.60 -26.36 46.12
CA PHE A 714 -9.97 -24.96 46.29
C PHE A 714 -11.19 -24.55 45.45
N ILE A 715 -11.37 -25.13 44.26
CA ILE A 715 -12.59 -24.93 43.47
C ILE A 715 -13.80 -25.48 44.22
N ALA A 716 -13.70 -26.68 44.79
CA ALA A 716 -14.78 -27.28 45.57
C ALA A 716 -15.14 -26.45 46.82
N GLU A 717 -14.15 -25.93 47.53
CA GLU A 717 -14.37 -25.03 48.68
C GLU A 717 -15.02 -23.70 48.26
N CYS A 718 -14.61 -23.12 47.13
CA CYS A 718 -15.24 -21.91 46.60
C CYS A 718 -16.71 -22.15 46.22
N ASN A 719 -17.00 -23.28 45.57
CA ASN A 719 -18.37 -23.68 45.24
C ASN A 719 -19.24 -23.85 46.50
N ARG A 720 -18.70 -24.45 47.57
CA ARG A 720 -19.38 -24.59 48.87
C ARG A 720 -19.65 -23.25 49.52
N ALA A 721 -18.66 -22.35 49.53
CA ALA A 721 -18.79 -21.00 50.05
C ALA A 721 -19.86 -20.21 49.29
N MET A 722 -19.85 -20.27 47.95
CA MET A 722 -20.84 -19.60 47.11
C MET A 722 -22.24 -20.18 47.31
N TYR A 723 -22.38 -21.50 47.42
CA TYR A 723 -23.67 -22.13 47.70
C TYR A 723 -24.25 -21.67 49.03
N ALA A 724 -23.44 -21.66 50.10
CA ALA A 724 -23.86 -21.16 51.40
C ALA A 724 -24.26 -19.67 51.35
N PHE A 725 -23.49 -18.85 50.65
CA PHE A 725 -23.79 -17.43 50.43
C PHE A 725 -25.14 -17.24 49.72
N VAL A 726 -25.36 -17.93 48.59
CA VAL A 726 -26.62 -17.83 47.81
C VAL A 726 -27.82 -18.27 48.64
N GLN A 727 -27.68 -19.31 49.47
CA GLN A 727 -28.76 -19.74 50.37
C GLN A 727 -29.11 -18.67 51.42
N GLN A 728 -28.10 -18.03 52.01
CA GLN A 728 -28.30 -16.99 53.01
C GLN A 728 -28.92 -15.72 52.41
N VAL A 729 -28.39 -15.25 51.27
CA VAL A 729 -28.95 -14.09 50.56
C VAL A 729 -30.36 -14.37 50.04
N GLY A 730 -30.66 -15.62 49.68
CA GLY A 730 -32.00 -16.03 49.25
C GLY A 730 -33.10 -15.76 50.29
N ALA A 731 -32.75 -15.70 51.58
CA ALA A 731 -33.71 -15.33 52.64
C ALA A 731 -34.20 -13.88 52.48
N SER A 732 -33.34 -12.96 52.05
CA SER A 732 -33.69 -11.54 51.80
C SER A 732 -34.51 -11.37 50.52
N TYR A 733 -34.33 -12.25 49.53
CA TYR A 733 -35.10 -12.22 48.28
C TYR A 733 -36.47 -12.88 48.41
N LYS A 734 -36.61 -13.93 49.25
CA LYS A 734 -37.86 -14.71 49.42
C LYS A 734 -39.16 -13.88 49.54
N PRO A 735 -39.23 -12.77 50.32
CA PRO A 735 -40.47 -12.00 50.44
C PRO A 735 -40.82 -11.15 49.20
N VAL A 736 -39.84 -10.86 48.32
CA VAL A 736 -39.99 -9.89 47.22
C VAL A 736 -39.61 -10.46 45.85
N ILE A 737 -39.30 -11.75 45.76
CA ILE A 737 -38.79 -12.37 44.53
C ILE A 737 -39.79 -12.32 43.37
N GLU A 738 -41.09 -12.28 43.68
CA GLU A 738 -42.19 -12.16 42.72
C GLU A 738 -42.39 -10.73 42.21
N GLU A 739 -41.78 -9.72 42.85
CA GLU A 739 -41.93 -8.32 42.46
C GLU A 739 -41.33 -8.06 41.07
N PRO A 740 -42.06 -7.44 40.13
CA PRO A 740 -41.57 -7.21 38.76
C PRO A 740 -40.20 -6.51 38.66
N PRO A 741 -39.89 -5.48 39.48
CA PRO A 741 -38.57 -4.84 39.46
C PRO A 741 -37.43 -5.79 39.83
N ILE A 742 -37.66 -6.73 40.77
CA ILE A 742 -36.67 -7.73 41.18
C ILE A 742 -36.45 -8.74 40.06
N LYS A 743 -37.56 -9.23 39.49
CA LYS A 743 -37.53 -10.19 38.38
C LYS A 743 -36.77 -9.64 37.17
N GLN A 744 -37.03 -8.38 36.81
CA GLN A 744 -36.37 -7.68 35.72
C GLN A 744 -34.87 -7.47 36.01
N ALA A 745 -34.51 -7.01 37.21
CA ALA A 745 -33.11 -6.78 37.56
C ALA A 745 -32.27 -8.06 37.57
N LEU A 746 -32.81 -9.17 38.10
CA LEU A 746 -32.15 -10.47 38.03
C LEU A 746 -31.93 -10.92 36.58
N PHE A 747 -32.92 -10.68 35.72
CA PHE A 747 -32.81 -10.98 34.29
C PHE A 747 -31.74 -10.14 33.58
N GLU A 748 -31.67 -8.84 33.86
CA GLU A 748 -30.64 -7.94 33.32
C GLU A 748 -29.22 -8.37 33.75
N ARG A 749 -29.04 -8.72 35.03
CA ARG A 749 -27.76 -9.26 35.52
C ARG A 749 -27.37 -10.54 34.79
N LEU A 750 -28.32 -11.46 34.57
CA LEU A 750 -28.06 -12.68 33.80
C LEU A 750 -27.57 -12.37 32.37
N GLY A 751 -28.14 -11.35 31.71
CA GLY A 751 -27.69 -10.87 30.41
C GLY A 751 -26.27 -10.30 30.43
N GLN A 752 -25.93 -9.51 31.45
CA GLN A 752 -24.58 -8.96 31.63
C GLN A 752 -23.54 -10.06 31.81
N TYR A 753 -23.80 -11.03 32.68
CA TYR A 753 -22.87 -12.14 32.90
C TYR A 753 -22.78 -13.10 31.73
N TYR A 754 -23.88 -13.35 31.02
CA TYR A 754 -23.84 -14.10 29.76
C TYR A 754 -22.90 -13.42 28.77
N THR A 755 -23.04 -12.10 28.62
CA THR A 755 -22.19 -11.29 27.75
C THR A 755 -20.72 -11.37 28.17
N PHE A 756 -20.44 -11.25 29.47
CA PHE A 756 -19.09 -11.40 30.02
C PHE A 756 -18.44 -12.73 29.64
N LYS A 757 -19.19 -13.85 29.73
CA LYS A 757 -18.70 -15.19 29.40
C LYS A 757 -18.36 -15.36 27.92
N GLN A 758 -19.16 -14.75 27.04
CA GLN A 758 -18.97 -14.86 25.59
C GLN A 758 -17.82 -13.99 25.05
N LEU A 759 -17.47 -12.93 25.77
CA LEU A 759 -16.32 -12.11 25.40
C LEU A 759 -14.99 -12.86 25.60
N PRO A 760 -13.95 -12.56 24.81
CA PRO A 760 -12.63 -13.12 25.02
C PRO A 760 -12.02 -12.79 26.39
N ILE A 761 -11.00 -13.54 26.79
CA ILE A 761 -10.25 -13.29 28.04
C ILE A 761 -9.69 -11.85 28.06
N ASP A 762 -9.12 -11.42 26.92
CA ASP A 762 -8.67 -10.06 26.63
C ASP A 762 -8.66 -9.79 25.12
N GLU A 763 -8.38 -8.55 24.73
CA GLU A 763 -8.36 -8.10 23.32
C GLU A 763 -7.25 -8.76 22.47
N SER A 764 -6.32 -9.50 23.07
CA SER A 764 -5.19 -10.14 22.39
C SER A 764 -5.40 -11.62 22.07
N VAL A 765 -6.48 -12.23 22.57
CA VAL A 765 -6.81 -13.64 22.33
C VAL A 765 -8.26 -13.83 21.91
N ILE A 766 -8.56 -14.92 21.20
CA ILE A 766 -9.93 -15.28 20.79
C ILE A 766 -10.64 -16.21 21.78
N VAL A 767 -9.92 -16.78 22.74
CA VAL A 767 -10.46 -17.76 23.70
C VAL A 767 -11.49 -17.08 24.60
N LYS A 768 -12.69 -17.67 24.71
CA LYS A 768 -13.77 -17.12 25.53
C LYS A 768 -13.49 -17.32 27.01
N LYS A 769 -14.04 -16.43 27.85
CA LYS A 769 -14.06 -16.66 29.29
C LYS A 769 -14.88 -17.91 29.66
N HIS A 770 -15.91 -18.23 28.88
CA HIS A 770 -16.71 -19.44 29.01
C HIS A 770 -15.86 -20.72 28.97
N ASP A 771 -14.95 -20.84 27.99
CA ASP A 771 -14.12 -22.03 27.81
C ASP A 771 -13.21 -22.27 29.02
N LEU A 772 -12.68 -21.19 29.61
CA LEU A 772 -11.91 -21.29 30.86
C LEU A 772 -12.79 -21.74 32.03
N ILE A 773 -14.01 -21.23 32.14
CA ILE A 773 -14.96 -21.64 33.19
C ILE A 773 -15.29 -23.13 33.06
N GLU A 774 -15.49 -23.63 31.84
CA GLU A 774 -15.73 -25.06 31.61
C GLU A 774 -14.54 -25.92 32.05
N LYS A 775 -13.31 -25.53 31.67
CA LYS A 775 -12.09 -26.20 32.16
C LYS A 775 -11.99 -26.20 33.70
N VAL A 776 -12.35 -25.09 34.37
CA VAL A 776 -12.41 -25.04 35.84
C VAL A 776 -13.41 -26.06 36.39
N HIS A 777 -14.60 -26.16 35.80
CA HIS A 777 -15.62 -27.12 36.22
C HIS A 777 -15.24 -28.58 35.98
N GLU A 778 -14.63 -28.89 34.84
CA GLU A 778 -14.09 -30.23 34.55
C GLU A 778 -13.10 -30.69 35.63
N THR A 779 -12.34 -29.73 36.19
CA THR A 779 -11.34 -29.99 37.23
C THR A 779 -11.96 -30.41 38.58
N VAL A 780 -13.25 -30.12 38.82
CA VAL A 780 -13.97 -30.56 40.04
C VAL A 780 -14.09 -32.09 40.10
N GLN A 781 -14.21 -32.77 38.95
CA GLN A 781 -14.32 -34.23 38.91
C GLN A 781 -13.05 -34.91 39.45
N LEU A 782 -11.88 -34.30 39.26
CA LEU A 782 -10.59 -34.79 39.78
C LEU A 782 -10.55 -34.79 41.32
N CYS A 783 -11.21 -33.84 41.99
CA CYS A 783 -11.33 -33.83 43.44
C CYS A 783 -12.10 -35.07 43.95
N GLY A 784 -13.22 -35.39 43.31
CA GLY A 784 -14.02 -36.58 43.63
C GLY A 784 -13.25 -37.88 43.39
N GLN A 785 -12.45 -37.94 42.32
CA GLN A 785 -11.56 -39.07 42.04
C GLN A 785 -10.48 -39.24 43.09
N ASN A 786 -9.79 -38.15 43.49
CA ASN A 786 -8.75 -38.18 44.53
C ASN A 786 -9.31 -38.60 45.90
N ILE A 787 -10.50 -38.11 46.27
CA ILE A 787 -11.18 -38.55 47.50
C ILE A 787 -11.53 -40.05 47.42
N SER A 788 -11.96 -40.52 46.25
CA SER A 788 -12.28 -41.94 46.03
C SER A 788 -11.03 -42.83 46.10
N LEU A 789 -9.89 -42.36 45.58
CA LEU A 789 -8.59 -43.05 45.66
C LEU A 789 -8.11 -43.16 47.11
N ILE A 790 -8.15 -42.06 47.88
CA ILE A 790 -7.81 -42.08 49.31
C ILE A 790 -8.76 -43.01 50.07
N LYS A 791 -10.05 -42.98 49.76
CA LYS A 791 -11.03 -43.88 50.36
C LYS A 791 -10.73 -45.34 50.04
N GLN A 792 -10.38 -45.67 48.80
CA GLN A 792 -9.94 -47.01 48.41
C GLN A 792 -8.64 -47.42 49.12
N GLU A 793 -7.70 -46.51 49.33
CA GLU A 793 -6.46 -46.76 50.08
C GLU A 793 -6.76 -47.04 51.56
N VAL A 794 -7.64 -46.26 52.17
CA VAL A 794 -8.12 -46.49 53.55
C VAL A 794 -8.88 -47.83 53.65
N ASP A 795 -9.83 -48.08 52.75
CA ASP A 795 -10.65 -49.29 52.73
C ASP A 795 -9.80 -50.56 52.44
N SER A 796 -8.66 -50.42 51.76
CA SER A 796 -7.71 -51.52 51.50
C SER A 796 -6.68 -51.75 52.62
N HIS A 797 -6.43 -50.75 53.46
CA HIS A 797 -5.43 -50.81 54.55
C HIS A 797 -6.04 -50.91 55.96
N VAL A 798 -7.35 -50.72 56.10
CA VAL A 798 -8.08 -51.08 57.32
C VAL A 798 -8.50 -52.54 57.22
N SER A 799 -7.76 -53.44 57.88
CA SER A 799 -8.22 -54.82 58.08
C SER A 799 -9.53 -54.82 58.88
N GLU A 800 -10.44 -55.75 58.59
CA GLU A 800 -11.70 -55.99 59.33
C GLU A 800 -11.52 -56.26 60.85
N SER A 801 -10.33 -56.11 61.41
CA SER A 801 -9.97 -56.47 62.79
C SER A 801 -10.12 -55.36 63.83
N THR A 802 -10.66 -54.17 63.49
CA THR A 802 -10.96 -53.10 64.47
C THR A 802 -12.46 -52.85 64.68
N ALA A 803 -13.32 -53.76 64.22
CA ALA A 803 -14.73 -53.82 64.63
C ALA A 803 -14.90 -54.65 65.93
N PHE A 804 -14.20 -54.28 67.01
CA PHE A 804 -14.48 -54.77 68.36
C PHE A 804 -14.40 -53.59 69.34
N TYR A 805 -15.50 -52.85 69.43
CA TYR A 805 -16.05 -52.30 70.68
C TYR A 805 -17.53 -51.98 70.41
N LYS A 806 -18.38 -52.93 70.76
CA LYS A 806 -19.82 -52.77 70.98
C LYS A 806 -20.12 -53.22 72.40
#